data_AF-A0A087SDN9-F1
#
_entry.id   AF-A0A087SDN9-F1
#
_cell.length_a   1.000
_cell.length_b   1.000
_cell.length_c   1.000
_cell.angle_alpha   90.00
_cell.angle_beta   90.00
_cell.angle_gamma   90.00
#
_symmetry.space_group_name_H-M   'P 1'
#
loop_
_entity.id
_entity.type
_entity.pdbx_description
1 polymer ?
#
loop_
_entity_poly.entity_id
_entity_poly.type
_entity_poly.pdbx_seq_one_letter_code
_entity_poly.pdbx_strand_id
1 'polypeptide(L)'
;MLLQELPVPAWLSRLAQAAPRAAVPSAAPSGPGSAWTEHTAPDGRKYYYNAGTKQSVWTKPVELQTPEAALKAVEAARSGAKAGVFVAQPGSIQTGPTPHHATTAEAKDAFKALLNETGVSSTNSWDEVSRAIMADKRFGSLKTLGERKAAFNEFVQQRRKEEAEAARAARMAAKEGFYELLDGCRALDALPKFSRARDELELDPRWLAVASAREREELFEDWVEERARAEKERHRLERKRAQNALRDLLEGASWLVAGTPWRRAQDRLAGVPEFEAVDAAGRLEVFREVMEEVEKREKEAAARAREELVRSERANRAAFRELLADLRARGAVHARSRWREALALVEAEPAYLAVERNTTGSRPRELFEDLLEDMEKAYLEDRAEIKAVVAERGLVVDIDSKLEDFLAALGRAAPAEAAPAGKDGAAADGMDRGDGEGKDVSAGEVTVAQGAQALGAGAEPALPDSIPTQSLQLYFVEQQGLARDEIAKREKEHRYQREDFSRLLRHERRIEAETPWEDAVQLLEKEPEWKELESLEEKRELFDAFIAKLKAKEAERAERKKSRRDDDRSDDERRDRKRHKHKKDRKRHHGDSEDERDGKRDRRSRDRSRSESQRRSMEECRVVILGAEMEALQLVSLLPRSLQQQCMVLDHAGSWLSRWTTAWRGLGIQHLRSPVTHHPGPEPGAFSAWIEKQGRSGELLEAVPGYSPLPTARLLEDYCLSKVVKALPPCLQRIRQDTLERVEPTPYQGTASESDGCLFNSRPDSLFLDACQVTHLPPLSFMFDPGGLTLHLGSGAEVLTRALVVSRVDSRPLIPPWAADLVDREGTAVRSAHRLRLAEEELAGRSVAVVGGGMTSVTLALAAAARGARAVTLVARRPLRQAPFEVGVGWQGPKLMVPFAGQPDPATRLAACRAARAGATINGPAWEVLAAAVRRGDVAVREGRTVERVAREGDAGGGLEVRLEATRGLHGACASALPASDPSPGSNEGESLTVDEVWVACGAATVPADSAPFTVLDALSLPGGLFVGGYPRCDDASLVLPGAPVYVLGRTAMLACGPTAGTLGGNREAAKRVAASLARLDMAGEKAWHAAAGKLQAAPAPRLELLPPPEAEGAMWQAPRKKVPVAREPDRIDVSDLPPNLPRKELGQYRMIDEGFDLTLVLQLEEPVTKDQVLRVRTAFDWQSLEVWAVGQIQAFHLHVPKLWGRILPGKCGIKVNVRTKKLFVCLYKETDAEWRYLKGF
;
A
#
# COMPACT_ATOMS: atom_id res chain seq x y z
N MET A 1 -41.62 -4.84 -13.19
CA MET A 1 -40.93 -6.09 -13.52
C MET A 1 -39.52 -5.73 -13.98
N LEU A 2 -38.52 -5.96 -13.12
CA LEU A 2 -37.08 -6.10 -13.37
C LEU A 2 -36.41 -5.95 -11.98
N LEU A 3 -36.52 -7.01 -11.20
CA LEU A 3 -35.86 -7.23 -9.92
C LEU A 3 -35.55 -8.73 -9.89
N GLN A 4 -34.39 -9.12 -10.40
CA GLN A 4 -33.79 -10.44 -10.19
C GLN A 4 -32.34 -10.36 -10.66
N GLU A 5 -31.48 -11.15 -10.01
CA GLU A 5 -30.01 -11.24 -10.17
C GLU A 5 -29.18 -10.31 -9.25
N LEU A 6 -29.31 -10.49 -7.93
CA LEU A 6 -28.19 -10.36 -6.98
C LEU A 6 -28.00 -11.71 -6.28
N PRO A 7 -26.77 -12.20 -6.05
CA PRO A 7 -26.54 -13.51 -5.44
C PRO A 7 -26.93 -13.50 -3.96
N VAL A 8 -27.91 -14.33 -3.62
CA VAL A 8 -28.44 -14.53 -2.27
C VAL A 8 -27.50 -15.46 -1.48
N PRO A 9 -27.04 -15.12 -0.27
CA PRO A 9 -26.20 -16.00 0.55
C PRO A 9 -26.91 -17.29 0.98
N ALA A 10 -26.19 -18.42 0.99
CA ALA A 10 -26.71 -19.79 1.16
C ALA A 10 -27.53 -20.12 2.44
N TRP A 11 -27.66 -19.20 3.40
CA TRP A 11 -28.53 -19.37 4.58
C TRP A 11 -29.96 -18.84 4.36
N LEU A 12 -30.20 -18.05 3.30
CA LEU A 12 -31.52 -17.53 2.94
C LEU A 12 -32.42 -18.57 2.22
N SER A 13 -31.88 -19.69 1.77
CA SER A 13 -32.67 -20.79 1.21
C SER A 13 -33.47 -21.57 2.27
N ARG A 14 -33.26 -21.31 3.57
CA ARG A 14 -33.91 -22.03 4.69
C ARG A 14 -35.13 -21.36 5.29
N LEU A 15 -35.50 -20.14 4.86
CA LEU A 15 -36.68 -19.43 5.36
C LEU A 15 -37.94 -19.62 4.48
N ALA A 16 -37.90 -20.48 3.46
CA ALA A 16 -39.02 -20.67 2.53
C ALA A 16 -39.86 -21.94 2.74
N GLN A 17 -39.50 -22.92 3.59
CA GLN A 17 -40.27 -24.17 3.71
C GLN A 17 -40.25 -24.83 5.09
N ALA A 18 -41.40 -24.78 5.78
CA ALA A 18 -41.92 -25.77 6.73
C ALA A 18 -43.46 -25.70 6.58
N ALA A 19 -44.27 -26.76 6.41
CA ALA A 19 -44.26 -28.11 6.95
C ALA A 19 -45.07 -29.09 6.02
N PRO A 20 -45.51 -30.32 6.40
CA PRO A 20 -45.01 -31.58 5.81
C PRO A 20 -46.07 -32.49 5.15
N ARG A 21 -45.67 -33.45 4.29
CA ARG A 21 -46.15 -34.85 4.32
C ARG A 21 -45.48 -35.80 3.29
N ALA A 22 -44.86 -36.84 3.86
CA ALA A 22 -44.82 -38.26 3.50
C ALA A 22 -44.80 -38.75 2.03
N ALA A 23 -43.75 -39.50 1.66
CA ALA A 23 -43.79 -40.95 1.41
C ALA A 23 -42.38 -41.53 1.14
N VAL A 24 -42.19 -42.81 1.46
CA VAL A 24 -41.00 -43.69 1.38
C VAL A 24 -41.44 -44.92 0.54
N PRO A 25 -40.59 -45.86 0.05
CA PRO A 25 -39.19 -45.90 -0.44
C PRO A 25 -39.06 -46.49 -1.89
N SER A 26 -37.84 -46.57 -2.45
CA SER A 26 -37.14 -47.87 -2.69
C SER A 26 -36.24 -47.93 -3.96
N ALA A 27 -35.04 -48.47 -3.72
CA ALA A 27 -34.19 -49.32 -4.57
C ALA A 27 -33.45 -48.78 -5.82
N ALA A 28 -32.12 -48.78 -5.72
CA ALA A 28 -31.21 -49.21 -6.81
C ALA A 28 -31.03 -50.76 -6.71
N PRO A 29 -30.53 -51.52 -7.72
CA PRO A 29 -29.14 -51.38 -8.19
C PRO A 29 -28.80 -51.77 -9.67
N SER A 30 -27.56 -51.43 -10.06
CA SER A 30 -26.61 -52.19 -10.94
C SER A 30 -26.55 -52.01 -12.48
N GLY A 31 -25.32 -51.85 -13.01
CA GLY A 31 -24.85 -52.50 -14.26
C GLY A 31 -24.14 -51.61 -15.31
N PRO A 32 -23.08 -52.07 -16.04
CA PRO A 32 -21.96 -51.21 -16.50
C PRO A 32 -21.85 -50.90 -18.01
N GLY A 33 -21.26 -49.74 -18.31
CA GLY A 33 -20.17 -49.48 -19.28
C GLY A 33 -20.27 -49.93 -20.75
N SER A 34 -20.47 -48.97 -21.66
CA SER A 34 -20.11 -49.10 -23.09
C SER A 34 -18.83 -48.32 -23.39
N ALA A 35 -17.82 -49.01 -23.95
CA ALA A 35 -16.46 -48.50 -24.21
C ALA A 35 -16.29 -47.77 -25.57
N TRP A 36 -17.38 -47.33 -26.19
CA TRP A 36 -17.40 -46.65 -27.49
C TRP A 36 -17.67 -45.14 -27.33
N THR A 37 -16.90 -44.32 -28.05
CA THR A 37 -17.01 -42.85 -28.05
C THR A 37 -17.20 -42.33 -29.48
N GLU A 38 -18.05 -41.31 -29.67
CA GLU A 38 -18.33 -40.71 -30.98
C GLU A 38 -17.43 -39.48 -31.21
N HIS A 39 -16.80 -39.41 -32.38
CA HIS A 39 -15.88 -38.34 -32.79
C HIS A 39 -16.25 -37.85 -34.19
N THR A 40 -15.95 -36.59 -34.50
CA THR A 40 -16.25 -35.99 -35.80
C THR A 40 -14.93 -35.70 -36.53
N ALA A 41 -14.79 -36.20 -37.75
CA ALA A 41 -13.63 -35.96 -38.58
C ALA A 41 -13.66 -34.55 -39.22
N PRO A 42 -12.53 -34.02 -39.70
CA PRO A 42 -12.45 -32.66 -40.26
C PRO A 42 -13.36 -32.42 -41.48
N ASP A 43 -13.84 -33.48 -42.14
CA ASP A 43 -14.80 -33.44 -43.25
C ASP A 43 -16.28 -33.45 -42.79
N GLY A 44 -16.52 -33.35 -41.48
CA GLY A 44 -17.86 -33.34 -40.86
C GLY A 44 -18.49 -34.72 -40.67
N ARG A 45 -17.80 -35.81 -41.05
CA ARG A 45 -18.33 -37.18 -40.90
C ARG A 45 -18.05 -37.72 -39.49
N LYS A 46 -19.06 -38.37 -38.90
CA LYS A 46 -18.96 -38.98 -37.57
C LYS A 46 -18.36 -40.37 -37.64
N TYR A 47 -17.44 -40.70 -36.74
CA TYR A 47 -16.90 -42.06 -36.54
C TYR A 47 -16.90 -42.43 -35.06
N TYR A 48 -16.90 -43.72 -34.77
CA TYR A 48 -17.01 -44.27 -33.42
C TYR A 48 -15.71 -45.00 -33.08
N TYR A 49 -15.13 -44.70 -31.92
CA TYR A 49 -13.85 -45.23 -31.46
C TYR A 49 -14.03 -46.02 -30.16
N ASN A 50 -13.59 -47.29 -30.15
CA ASN A 50 -13.59 -48.12 -28.95
C ASN A 50 -12.24 -48.00 -28.23
N ALA A 51 -12.27 -47.52 -26.99
CA ALA A 51 -11.04 -47.31 -26.21
C ALA A 51 -10.34 -48.62 -25.80
N GLY A 52 -11.09 -49.74 -25.72
CA GLY A 52 -10.58 -51.06 -25.35
C GLY A 52 -9.96 -51.82 -26.53
N THR A 53 -10.56 -51.77 -27.72
CA THR A 53 -10.06 -52.51 -28.91
C THR A 53 -9.20 -51.65 -29.84
N LYS A 54 -9.13 -50.32 -29.61
CA LYS A 54 -8.44 -49.33 -30.45
C LYS A 54 -8.89 -49.34 -31.92
N GLN A 55 -10.15 -49.72 -32.17
CA GLN A 55 -10.74 -49.70 -33.51
C GLN A 55 -11.64 -48.47 -33.70
N SER A 56 -11.54 -47.85 -34.88
CA SER A 56 -12.42 -46.77 -35.32
C SER A 56 -13.29 -47.23 -36.50
N VAL A 57 -14.59 -47.05 -36.41
CA VAL A 57 -15.55 -47.42 -37.46
C VAL A 57 -16.46 -46.24 -37.79
N TRP A 58 -16.73 -46.03 -39.09
CA TRP A 58 -17.56 -44.93 -39.58
C TRP A 58 -19.07 -45.22 -39.48
N THR A 59 -19.43 -46.45 -39.13
CA THR A 59 -20.80 -46.92 -38.93
C THR A 59 -21.05 -47.17 -37.45
N LYS A 60 -22.21 -46.74 -36.93
CA LYS A 60 -22.57 -46.85 -35.50
C LYS A 60 -22.58 -48.33 -35.06
N PRO A 61 -21.72 -48.74 -34.09
CA PRO A 61 -21.62 -50.13 -33.64
C PRO A 61 -22.95 -50.70 -33.13
N VAL A 62 -23.17 -51.99 -33.34
CA VAL A 62 -24.44 -52.71 -33.06
C VAL A 62 -24.83 -52.61 -31.58
N GLU A 63 -23.87 -52.48 -30.66
CA GLU A 63 -24.12 -52.29 -29.23
C GLU A 63 -24.77 -50.94 -28.86
N LEU A 64 -24.90 -50.00 -29.81
CA LEU A 64 -25.51 -48.67 -29.63
C LEU A 64 -26.81 -48.46 -30.44
N GLN A 65 -27.42 -49.51 -31.00
CA GLN A 65 -28.69 -49.43 -31.74
C GLN A 65 -29.88 -49.87 -30.87
N THR A 66 -30.98 -49.12 -30.90
CA THR A 66 -32.20 -49.38 -30.12
C THR A 66 -33.01 -50.55 -30.70
N PRO A 67 -33.72 -51.33 -29.86
CA PRO A 67 -34.40 -52.57 -30.24
C PRO A 67 -35.50 -52.42 -31.32
N GLU A 68 -35.99 -51.21 -31.60
CA GLU A 68 -36.97 -50.94 -32.66
C GLU A 68 -36.38 -50.97 -34.09
N ALA A 69 -35.09 -50.71 -34.27
CA ALA A 69 -34.43 -50.81 -35.58
C ALA A 69 -34.19 -52.27 -36.00
N ALA A 70 -34.09 -53.18 -35.02
CA ALA A 70 -33.90 -54.61 -35.25
C ALA A 70 -35.17 -55.32 -35.74
N LEU A 71 -36.37 -54.86 -35.35
CA LEU A 71 -37.64 -55.46 -35.79
C LEU A 71 -37.98 -55.16 -37.26
N LYS A 72 -37.64 -53.96 -37.77
CA LYS A 72 -37.84 -53.62 -39.20
C LYS A 72 -36.89 -54.33 -40.16
N ALA A 73 -35.78 -54.89 -39.65
CA ALA A 73 -34.81 -55.63 -40.46
C ALA A 73 -35.18 -57.11 -40.64
N VAL A 74 -36.02 -57.69 -39.77
CA VAL A 74 -36.39 -59.12 -39.79
C VAL A 74 -37.50 -59.41 -40.80
N GLU A 75 -38.35 -58.44 -41.14
CA GLU A 75 -39.40 -58.62 -42.16
C GLU A 75 -38.89 -58.49 -43.61
N ALA A 76 -37.75 -57.83 -43.84
CA ALA A 76 -37.15 -57.67 -45.17
C ALA A 76 -36.24 -58.85 -45.59
N ALA A 77 -35.96 -59.80 -44.68
CA ALA A 77 -34.99 -60.89 -44.87
C ALA A 77 -35.64 -62.27 -45.10
N ARG A 78 -36.84 -62.32 -45.69
CA ARG A 78 -37.51 -63.57 -46.10
C ARG A 78 -37.71 -63.66 -47.62
N SER A 79 -36.63 -63.55 -48.37
CA SER A 79 -36.44 -64.27 -49.63
C SER A 79 -34.95 -64.26 -49.99
N GLY A 80 -34.28 -65.40 -49.75
CA GLY A 80 -32.86 -65.65 -50.00
C GLY A 80 -32.47 -65.49 -51.49
N ALA A 81 -31.21 -65.16 -51.78
CA ALA A 81 -30.06 -66.10 -51.86
C ALA A 81 -30.17 -67.02 -53.11
N LYS A 82 -29.14 -67.26 -53.95
CA LYS A 82 -27.69 -67.15 -53.83
C LYS A 82 -27.03 -67.37 -55.21
N ALA A 83 -25.86 -66.73 -55.41
CA ALA A 83 -24.60 -67.17 -56.03
C ALA A 83 -24.60 -68.22 -57.17
N GLY A 84 -23.99 -67.89 -58.33
CA GLY A 84 -22.65 -68.39 -58.74
C GLY A 84 -22.81 -69.55 -59.74
N VAL A 85 -21.99 -69.85 -60.76
CA VAL A 85 -20.58 -69.60 -61.12
C VAL A 85 -20.43 -69.82 -62.64
N PHE A 86 -19.37 -69.22 -63.18
CA PHE A 86 -18.76 -69.26 -64.52
C PHE A 86 -18.41 -70.67 -65.07
N VAL A 87 -18.64 -70.95 -66.36
CA VAL A 87 -17.74 -71.71 -67.29
C VAL A 87 -18.09 -71.34 -68.76
N ALA A 88 -17.09 -71.05 -69.59
CA ALA A 88 -17.14 -71.04 -71.07
C ALA A 88 -16.14 -72.09 -71.59
N GLN A 89 -16.42 -72.93 -72.60
CA GLN A 89 -16.39 -72.73 -74.08
C GLN A 89 -16.67 -74.12 -74.77
N PRO A 90 -16.65 -74.31 -76.12
CA PRO A 90 -17.02 -73.46 -77.28
C PRO A 90 -17.91 -74.21 -78.34
N GLY A 91 -18.45 -73.51 -79.34
CA GLY A 91 -19.05 -74.15 -80.54
C GLY A 91 -19.81 -73.19 -81.48
N SER A 92 -19.43 -73.17 -82.75
CA SER A 92 -19.88 -72.37 -83.92
C SER A 92 -21.30 -72.76 -84.43
N ILE A 93 -22.10 -72.01 -85.22
CA ILE A 93 -22.00 -71.55 -86.64
C ILE A 93 -23.27 -70.71 -87.02
N GLN A 94 -23.09 -69.58 -87.76
CA GLN A 94 -23.85 -68.93 -88.89
C GLN A 94 -25.41 -68.84 -88.96
N THR A 95 -26.11 -67.94 -89.69
CA THR A 95 -25.92 -66.66 -90.46
C THR A 95 -27.32 -66.07 -90.82
N GLY A 96 -27.42 -64.76 -91.09
CA GLY A 96 -28.52 -64.09 -91.80
C GLY A 96 -28.41 -62.55 -91.79
N PRO A 97 -28.57 -61.81 -92.91
CA PRO A 97 -28.09 -60.42 -93.04
C PRO A 97 -29.08 -59.37 -92.49
N THR A 98 -28.55 -58.43 -91.70
CA THR A 98 -29.25 -57.25 -91.16
C THR A 98 -28.72 -55.95 -91.80
N PRO A 99 -29.56 -54.90 -91.93
CA PRO A 99 -29.21 -53.65 -92.60
C PRO A 99 -28.16 -52.83 -91.82
N HIS A 100 -27.24 -52.19 -92.55
CA HIS A 100 -26.11 -51.43 -92.02
C HIS A 100 -26.53 -50.05 -91.49
N HIS A 101 -26.41 -49.83 -90.18
CA HIS A 101 -26.27 -48.50 -89.58
C HIS A 101 -24.78 -48.16 -89.49
N ALA A 102 -24.39 -46.93 -89.83
CA ALA A 102 -22.98 -46.57 -90.00
C ALA A 102 -22.19 -46.53 -88.67
N THR A 103 -22.87 -46.30 -87.54
CA THR A 103 -22.27 -46.33 -86.20
C THR A 103 -23.10 -47.12 -85.17
N THR A 104 -22.43 -47.67 -84.16
CA THR A 104 -23.09 -48.39 -83.04
C THR A 104 -24.01 -47.48 -82.21
N ALA A 105 -23.77 -46.16 -82.22
CA ALA A 105 -24.62 -45.18 -81.55
C ALA A 105 -25.96 -45.00 -82.29
N GLU A 106 -25.94 -44.79 -83.61
CA GLU A 106 -27.16 -44.64 -84.43
C GLU A 106 -28.07 -45.88 -84.35
N ALA A 107 -27.48 -47.08 -84.31
CA ALA A 107 -28.23 -48.33 -84.15
C ALA A 107 -28.93 -48.45 -82.78
N LYS A 108 -28.32 -47.90 -81.71
CA LYS A 108 -28.94 -47.83 -80.38
C LYS A 108 -30.03 -46.76 -80.32
N ASP A 109 -29.82 -45.62 -80.98
CA ASP A 109 -30.80 -44.53 -81.00
C ASP A 109 -32.05 -44.91 -81.80
N ALA A 110 -31.89 -45.57 -82.95
CA ALA A 110 -33.01 -46.13 -83.72
C ALA A 110 -33.80 -47.18 -82.93
N PHE A 111 -33.11 -47.98 -82.10
CA PHE A 111 -33.74 -48.96 -81.21
C PHE A 111 -34.48 -48.28 -80.03
N LYS A 112 -33.91 -47.26 -79.40
CA LYS A 112 -34.57 -46.46 -78.35
C LYS A 112 -35.77 -45.67 -78.89
N ALA A 113 -35.70 -45.16 -80.12
CA ALA A 113 -36.83 -44.49 -80.79
C ALA A 113 -38.01 -45.46 -81.01
N LEU A 114 -37.73 -46.70 -81.41
CA LEU A 114 -38.75 -47.76 -81.50
C LEU A 114 -39.41 -48.04 -80.14
N LEU A 115 -38.63 -48.13 -79.06
CA LEU A 115 -39.17 -48.30 -77.70
C LEU A 115 -40.04 -47.13 -77.26
N ASN A 116 -39.70 -45.91 -77.69
CA ASN A 116 -40.49 -44.71 -77.42
C ASN A 116 -41.82 -44.70 -78.19
N GLU A 117 -41.79 -45.02 -79.49
CA GLU A 117 -42.98 -45.09 -80.36
C GLU A 117 -43.97 -46.19 -79.94
N THR A 118 -43.48 -47.27 -79.35
CA THR A 118 -44.32 -48.34 -78.81
C THR A 118 -44.89 -48.05 -77.43
N GLY A 119 -44.57 -46.89 -76.84
CA GLY A 119 -45.12 -46.49 -75.55
C GLY A 119 -44.61 -47.32 -74.38
N VAL A 120 -43.38 -47.83 -74.47
CA VAL A 120 -42.78 -48.64 -73.41
C VAL A 120 -42.57 -47.79 -72.14
N SER A 121 -43.23 -48.19 -71.06
CA SER A 121 -43.14 -47.57 -69.74
C SER A 121 -42.09 -48.23 -68.85
N SER A 122 -41.78 -47.60 -67.72
CA SER A 122 -40.84 -48.09 -66.71
C SER A 122 -41.21 -49.43 -66.04
N THR A 123 -42.46 -49.87 -66.18
CA THR A 123 -43.01 -51.10 -65.58
C THR A 123 -43.05 -52.27 -66.55
N ASN A 124 -42.82 -52.05 -67.86
CA ASN A 124 -42.86 -53.13 -68.85
C ASN A 124 -41.65 -54.06 -68.76
N SER A 125 -41.88 -55.36 -68.99
CA SER A 125 -40.82 -56.37 -68.99
C SER A 125 -40.20 -56.56 -70.39
N TRP A 126 -38.94 -57.02 -70.45
CA TRP A 126 -38.25 -57.28 -71.72
C TRP A 126 -39.01 -58.28 -72.59
N ASP A 127 -39.61 -59.31 -72.00
CA ASP A 127 -40.28 -60.37 -72.77
C ASP A 127 -41.60 -59.90 -73.39
N GLU A 128 -42.33 -59.00 -72.70
CA GLU A 128 -43.52 -58.35 -73.26
C GLU A 128 -43.17 -57.42 -74.42
N VAL A 129 -42.17 -56.55 -74.21
CA VAL A 129 -41.78 -55.54 -75.18
C VAL A 129 -41.11 -56.18 -76.39
N SER A 130 -40.19 -57.12 -76.18
CA SER A 130 -39.49 -57.82 -77.27
C SER A 130 -40.46 -58.55 -78.20
N ARG A 131 -41.54 -59.16 -77.68
CA ARG A 131 -42.60 -59.76 -78.50
C ARG A 131 -43.33 -58.73 -79.35
N ALA A 132 -43.63 -57.56 -78.80
CA ALA A 132 -44.34 -56.50 -79.50
C ALA A 132 -43.50 -55.85 -80.63
N ILE A 133 -42.18 -55.76 -80.45
CA ILE A 133 -41.29 -55.09 -81.41
C ILE A 133 -40.53 -56.03 -82.35
N MET A 134 -40.61 -57.36 -82.14
CA MET A 134 -39.80 -58.35 -82.88
C MET A 134 -39.99 -58.29 -84.41
N ALA A 135 -41.20 -57.92 -84.87
CA ALA A 135 -41.53 -57.81 -86.28
C ALA A 135 -41.04 -56.49 -86.92
N ASP A 136 -40.63 -55.50 -86.13
CA ASP A 136 -40.14 -54.22 -86.65
C ASP A 136 -38.71 -54.37 -87.19
N LYS A 137 -38.46 -53.84 -88.39
CA LYS A 137 -37.15 -53.89 -89.06
C LYS A 137 -36.04 -53.28 -88.19
N ARG A 138 -36.37 -52.32 -87.34
CA ARG A 138 -35.45 -51.64 -86.41
C ARG A 138 -35.08 -52.50 -85.19
N PHE A 139 -35.80 -53.58 -84.89
CA PHE A 139 -35.42 -54.55 -83.83
C PHE A 139 -34.11 -55.29 -84.17
N GLY A 140 -33.84 -55.50 -85.46
CA GLY A 140 -32.60 -56.10 -85.97
C GLY A 140 -31.38 -55.17 -85.97
N SER A 141 -31.54 -53.89 -85.61
CA SER A 141 -30.47 -52.87 -85.67
C SER A 141 -29.30 -53.16 -84.72
N LEU A 142 -29.57 -53.81 -83.59
CA LEU A 142 -28.56 -54.29 -82.65
C LEU A 142 -28.35 -55.80 -82.87
N LYS A 143 -27.09 -56.24 -82.97
CA LYS A 143 -26.76 -57.56 -83.53
C LYS A 143 -26.96 -58.69 -82.52
N THR A 144 -26.71 -58.44 -81.24
CA THR A 144 -26.83 -59.47 -80.19
C THR A 144 -28.05 -59.25 -79.30
N LEU A 145 -28.60 -60.36 -78.76
CA LEU A 145 -29.67 -60.28 -77.75
C LEU A 145 -29.21 -59.52 -76.50
N GLY A 146 -27.92 -59.64 -76.15
CA GLY A 146 -27.30 -58.90 -75.05
C GLY A 146 -27.30 -57.38 -75.28
N GLU A 147 -26.96 -56.92 -76.49
CA GLU A 147 -27.01 -55.49 -76.86
C GLU A 147 -28.44 -54.93 -76.80
N ARG A 148 -29.44 -55.70 -77.25
CA ARG A 148 -30.84 -55.28 -77.21
C ARG A 148 -31.40 -55.21 -75.79
N LYS A 149 -31.13 -56.24 -74.97
CA LYS A 149 -31.49 -56.23 -73.53
C LYS A 149 -30.79 -55.09 -72.78
N ALA A 150 -29.53 -54.82 -73.08
CA ALA A 150 -28.80 -53.70 -72.50
C ALA A 150 -29.40 -52.35 -72.90
N ALA A 151 -29.69 -52.12 -74.18
CA ALA A 151 -30.32 -50.88 -74.66
C ALA A 151 -31.74 -50.67 -74.12
N PHE A 152 -32.52 -51.75 -73.96
CA PHE A 152 -33.84 -51.71 -73.32
C PHE A 152 -33.76 -51.41 -71.83
N ASN A 153 -32.86 -52.08 -71.09
CA ASN A 153 -32.67 -51.79 -69.67
C ASN A 153 -32.20 -50.34 -69.45
N GLU A 154 -31.32 -49.84 -70.33
CA GLU A 154 -30.90 -48.43 -70.35
C GLU A 154 -32.10 -47.49 -70.60
N PHE A 155 -32.97 -47.82 -71.55
CA PHE A 155 -34.20 -47.06 -71.84
C PHE A 155 -35.20 -47.09 -70.67
N VAL A 156 -35.44 -48.26 -70.06
CA VAL A 156 -36.33 -48.40 -68.89
C VAL A 156 -35.78 -47.65 -67.68
N GLN A 157 -34.47 -47.69 -67.44
CA GLN A 157 -33.82 -46.91 -66.38
C GLN A 157 -33.91 -45.41 -66.66
N GLN A 158 -33.73 -44.99 -67.92
CA GLN A 158 -33.90 -43.61 -68.34
C GLN A 158 -35.36 -43.14 -68.15
N ARG A 159 -36.36 -43.96 -68.54
CA ARG A 159 -37.78 -43.67 -68.31
C ARG A 159 -38.15 -43.61 -66.83
N ARG A 160 -37.63 -44.51 -65.99
CA ARG A 160 -37.79 -44.42 -64.52
C ARG A 160 -37.22 -43.13 -63.96
N LYS A 161 -36.07 -42.70 -64.47
CA LYS A 161 -35.43 -41.46 -64.06
C LYS A 161 -36.27 -40.25 -64.49
N GLU A 162 -36.75 -40.22 -65.74
CA GLU A 162 -37.61 -39.16 -66.28
C GLU A 162 -38.97 -39.09 -65.58
N GLU A 163 -39.63 -40.22 -65.33
CA GLU A 163 -40.90 -40.28 -64.59
C GLU A 163 -40.71 -39.85 -63.13
N ALA A 164 -39.61 -40.24 -62.49
CA ALA A 164 -39.28 -39.79 -61.14
C ALA A 164 -38.94 -38.29 -61.09
N GLU A 165 -38.25 -37.76 -62.10
CA GLU A 165 -37.96 -36.32 -62.24
C GLU A 165 -39.23 -35.52 -62.52
N ALA A 166 -40.11 -36.01 -63.40
CA ALA A 166 -41.41 -35.40 -63.68
C ALA A 166 -42.34 -35.44 -62.45
N ALA A 167 -42.36 -36.54 -61.69
CA ALA A 167 -43.13 -36.63 -60.45
C ALA A 167 -42.58 -35.67 -59.38
N ARG A 168 -41.25 -35.54 -59.27
CA ARG A 168 -40.63 -34.52 -58.39
C ARG A 168 -40.98 -33.11 -58.85
N ALA A 169 -40.90 -32.83 -60.15
CA ALA A 169 -41.25 -31.52 -60.71
C ALA A 169 -42.72 -31.17 -60.48
N ALA A 170 -43.64 -32.11 -60.70
CA ALA A 170 -45.07 -31.93 -60.44
C ALA A 170 -45.36 -31.68 -58.95
N ARG A 171 -44.67 -32.41 -58.04
CA ARG A 171 -44.79 -32.19 -56.60
C ARG A 171 -44.24 -30.83 -56.17
N MET A 172 -43.12 -30.39 -56.73
CA MET A 172 -42.57 -29.05 -56.48
C MET A 172 -43.49 -27.95 -57.01
N ALA A 173 -44.04 -28.11 -58.20
CA ALA A 173 -45.01 -27.16 -58.77
C ALA A 173 -46.30 -27.09 -57.93
N ALA A 174 -46.79 -28.22 -57.41
CA ALA A 174 -47.94 -28.24 -56.49
C ALA A 174 -47.60 -27.53 -55.16
N LYS A 175 -46.39 -27.70 -54.63
CA LYS A 175 -45.90 -27.00 -53.44
C LYS A 175 -45.79 -25.48 -53.67
N GLU A 176 -45.19 -25.05 -54.78
CA GLU A 176 -45.06 -23.63 -55.14
C GLU A 176 -46.45 -22.99 -55.34
N GLY A 177 -47.33 -23.63 -56.10
CA GLY A 177 -48.71 -23.15 -56.28
C GLY A 177 -49.51 -23.06 -54.97
N PHE A 178 -49.24 -23.95 -54.00
CA PHE A 178 -49.83 -23.87 -52.67
C PHE A 178 -49.34 -22.64 -51.88
N TYR A 179 -48.05 -22.30 -51.93
CA TYR A 179 -47.56 -21.07 -51.30
C TYR A 179 -48.08 -19.80 -51.98
N GLU A 180 -48.14 -19.77 -53.32
CA GLU A 180 -48.72 -18.65 -54.06
C GLU A 180 -50.20 -18.41 -53.69
N LEU A 181 -50.94 -19.48 -53.43
CA LEU A 181 -52.31 -19.40 -52.94
C LEU A 181 -52.37 -18.74 -51.56
N LEU A 182 -51.49 -19.14 -50.63
CA LEU A 182 -51.43 -18.58 -49.28
C LEU A 182 -51.00 -17.11 -49.29
N ASP A 183 -50.02 -16.74 -50.11
CA ASP A 183 -49.54 -15.35 -50.24
C ASP A 183 -50.57 -14.42 -50.88
N GLY A 184 -51.38 -14.92 -51.82
CA GLY A 184 -52.43 -14.16 -52.48
C GLY A 184 -53.71 -13.95 -51.66
N CYS A 185 -53.88 -14.69 -50.55
CA CYS A 185 -55.12 -14.67 -49.78
C CYS A 185 -55.10 -13.62 -48.66
N ARG A 186 -55.71 -12.46 -48.92
CA ARG A 186 -55.86 -11.37 -47.92
C ARG A 186 -56.56 -11.78 -46.62
N ALA A 187 -57.42 -12.80 -46.65
CA ALA A 187 -58.08 -13.32 -45.46
C ALA A 187 -57.09 -13.96 -44.45
N LEU A 188 -55.86 -14.24 -44.89
CA LEU A 188 -54.79 -14.88 -44.12
C LEU A 188 -53.68 -13.91 -43.64
N ASP A 189 -53.88 -12.60 -43.76
CA ASP A 189 -52.85 -11.59 -43.43
C ASP A 189 -52.42 -11.57 -41.94
N ALA A 190 -53.16 -12.21 -41.03
CA ALA A 190 -52.98 -12.12 -39.57
C ALA A 190 -52.43 -13.41 -38.88
N LEU A 191 -51.54 -14.17 -39.53
CA LEU A 191 -51.01 -15.47 -39.06
C LEU A 191 -52.11 -16.42 -38.54
N PRO A 192 -53.04 -16.82 -39.42
CA PRO A 192 -54.22 -17.58 -39.03
C PRO A 192 -53.90 -19.02 -38.63
N LYS A 193 -54.85 -19.68 -37.95
CA LYS A 193 -54.78 -21.13 -37.71
C LYS A 193 -55.10 -21.90 -38.98
N PHE A 194 -54.55 -23.12 -39.12
CA PHE A 194 -54.77 -23.99 -40.29
C PHE A 194 -56.27 -24.22 -40.58
N SER A 195 -57.10 -24.34 -39.54
CA SER A 195 -58.56 -24.48 -39.70
C SER A 195 -59.19 -23.35 -40.50
N ARG A 196 -58.76 -22.11 -40.27
CA ARG A 196 -59.25 -20.93 -40.99
C ARG A 196 -58.76 -20.89 -42.43
N ALA A 197 -57.53 -21.32 -42.68
CA ALA A 197 -57.00 -21.43 -44.04
C ALA A 197 -57.76 -22.49 -44.85
N ARG A 198 -58.06 -23.64 -44.23
CA ARG A 198 -58.89 -24.68 -44.85
C ARG A 198 -60.27 -24.15 -45.24
N ASP A 199 -60.98 -23.54 -44.28
CA ASP A 199 -62.37 -23.09 -44.50
C ASP A 199 -62.48 -22.07 -45.66
N GLU A 200 -61.43 -21.28 -45.89
CA GLU A 200 -61.38 -20.26 -46.95
C GLU A 200 -60.85 -20.77 -48.29
N LEU A 201 -60.02 -21.81 -48.30
CA LEU A 201 -59.23 -22.23 -49.48
C LEU A 201 -59.54 -23.63 -50.01
N GLU A 202 -60.40 -24.40 -49.34
CA GLU A 202 -60.62 -25.82 -49.65
C GLU A 202 -61.11 -26.11 -51.09
N LEU A 203 -61.74 -25.12 -51.72
CA LEU A 203 -62.26 -25.20 -53.09
C LEU A 203 -61.24 -24.76 -54.17
N ASP A 204 -60.08 -24.21 -53.79
CA ASP A 204 -59.09 -23.73 -54.78
C ASP A 204 -58.36 -24.91 -55.45
N PRO A 205 -58.22 -24.93 -56.78
CA PRO A 205 -57.50 -25.98 -57.49
C PRO A 205 -56.06 -26.22 -57.01
N ARG A 206 -55.37 -25.17 -56.52
CA ARG A 206 -54.00 -25.27 -55.98
C ARG A 206 -53.98 -25.89 -54.57
N TRP A 207 -55.04 -25.72 -53.79
CA TRP A 207 -55.23 -26.43 -52.51
C TRP A 207 -55.46 -27.93 -52.74
N LEU A 208 -56.27 -28.27 -53.76
CA LEU A 208 -56.57 -29.65 -54.14
C LEU A 208 -55.39 -30.36 -54.83
N ALA A 209 -54.46 -29.62 -55.45
CA ALA A 209 -53.26 -30.15 -56.09
C ALA A 209 -52.31 -30.85 -55.10
N VAL A 210 -52.35 -30.48 -53.80
CA VAL A 210 -51.66 -31.19 -52.72
C VAL A 210 -52.61 -32.25 -52.14
N ALA A 211 -52.48 -33.50 -52.58
CA ALA A 211 -53.45 -34.55 -52.28
C ALA A 211 -53.59 -34.85 -50.77
N SER A 212 -52.48 -34.88 -50.03
CA SER A 212 -52.47 -35.23 -48.61
C SER A 212 -52.87 -34.06 -47.71
N ALA A 213 -53.89 -34.27 -46.86
CA ALA A 213 -54.31 -33.27 -45.87
C ALA A 213 -53.20 -32.93 -44.86
N ARG A 214 -52.40 -33.94 -44.47
CA ARG A 214 -51.24 -33.76 -43.61
C ARG A 214 -50.15 -32.93 -44.27
N GLU A 215 -49.92 -33.13 -45.57
CA GLU A 215 -48.92 -32.35 -46.33
C GLU A 215 -49.36 -30.89 -46.48
N ARG A 216 -50.66 -30.62 -46.65
CA ARG A 216 -51.22 -29.26 -46.63
C ARG A 216 -51.01 -28.55 -45.30
N GLU A 217 -51.18 -29.27 -44.18
CA GLU A 217 -50.96 -28.74 -42.84
C GLU A 217 -49.46 -28.45 -42.60
N GLU A 218 -48.58 -29.39 -42.93
CA GLU A 218 -47.12 -29.21 -42.84
C GLU A 218 -46.64 -28.02 -43.69
N LEU A 219 -47.09 -27.91 -44.95
CA LEU A 219 -46.75 -26.77 -45.81
C LEU A 219 -47.30 -25.43 -45.29
N PHE A 220 -48.50 -25.42 -44.70
CA PHE A 220 -49.07 -24.22 -44.12
C PHE A 220 -48.31 -23.79 -42.86
N GLU A 221 -47.94 -24.72 -41.98
CA GLU A 221 -47.11 -24.44 -40.81
C GLU A 221 -45.75 -23.87 -41.23
N ASP A 222 -45.09 -24.47 -42.22
CA ASP A 222 -43.85 -23.95 -42.81
C ASP A 222 -44.00 -22.49 -43.29
N TRP A 223 -45.09 -22.18 -44.00
CA TRP A 223 -45.39 -20.82 -44.49
C TRP A 223 -45.63 -19.82 -43.35
N VAL A 224 -46.41 -20.22 -42.32
CA VAL A 224 -46.66 -19.38 -41.13
C VAL A 224 -45.34 -19.08 -40.41
N GLU A 225 -44.50 -20.10 -40.23
CA GLU A 225 -43.19 -19.93 -39.61
C GLU A 225 -42.27 -19.04 -40.44
N GLU A 226 -42.23 -19.21 -41.77
CA GLU A 226 -41.44 -18.35 -42.66
C GLU A 226 -41.91 -16.89 -42.63
N ARG A 227 -43.23 -16.62 -42.66
CA ARG A 227 -43.75 -15.25 -42.52
C ARG A 227 -43.43 -14.65 -41.15
N ALA A 228 -43.60 -15.42 -40.08
CA ALA A 228 -43.27 -14.96 -38.73
C ALA A 228 -41.77 -14.67 -38.57
N ARG A 229 -40.89 -15.51 -39.15
CA ARG A 229 -39.44 -15.28 -39.21
C ARG A 229 -39.12 -14.02 -40.03
N ALA A 230 -39.72 -13.87 -41.21
CA ALA A 230 -39.49 -12.73 -42.09
C ALA A 230 -39.95 -11.40 -41.46
N GLU A 231 -41.10 -11.38 -40.79
CA GLU A 231 -41.59 -10.20 -40.07
C GLU A 231 -40.70 -9.83 -38.88
N LYS A 232 -40.26 -10.84 -38.11
CA LYS A 232 -39.30 -10.63 -37.02
C LYS A 232 -37.97 -10.09 -37.53
N GLU A 233 -37.45 -10.62 -38.65
CA GLU A 233 -36.22 -10.11 -39.27
C GLU A 233 -36.40 -8.71 -39.86
N ARG A 234 -37.57 -8.38 -40.43
CA ARG A 234 -37.90 -7.02 -40.89
C ARG A 234 -37.86 -6.03 -39.73
N HIS A 235 -38.55 -6.32 -38.62
CA HIS A 235 -38.54 -5.46 -37.43
C HIS A 235 -37.15 -5.34 -36.81
N ARG A 236 -36.37 -6.43 -36.81
CA ARG A 236 -34.97 -6.41 -36.37
C ARG A 236 -34.14 -5.48 -37.26
N LEU A 237 -34.31 -5.55 -38.58
CA LEU A 237 -33.58 -4.73 -39.54
C LEU A 237 -34.00 -3.25 -39.43
N GLU A 238 -35.29 -2.96 -39.25
CA GLU A 238 -35.82 -1.61 -39.02
C GLU A 238 -35.26 -1.00 -37.73
N ARG A 239 -35.29 -1.74 -36.62
CA ARG A 239 -34.69 -1.31 -35.35
C ARG A 239 -33.19 -1.03 -35.52
N LYS A 240 -32.47 -1.92 -36.21
CA LYS A 240 -31.04 -1.76 -36.48
C LYS A 240 -30.77 -0.52 -37.36
N ARG A 241 -31.61 -0.28 -38.37
CA ARG A 241 -31.52 0.91 -39.23
C ARG A 241 -31.75 2.20 -38.43
N ALA A 242 -32.75 2.22 -37.54
CA ALA A 242 -33.01 3.37 -36.66
C ALA A 242 -31.86 3.61 -35.67
N GLN A 243 -31.33 2.54 -35.05
CA GLN A 243 -30.17 2.62 -34.16
C GLN A 243 -28.92 3.16 -34.89
N ASN A 244 -28.65 2.69 -36.10
CA ASN A 244 -27.53 3.19 -36.92
C ASN A 244 -27.71 4.67 -37.31
N ALA A 245 -28.92 5.10 -37.68
CA ALA A 245 -29.18 6.51 -37.99
C ALA A 245 -28.94 7.43 -36.78
N LEU A 246 -29.35 6.99 -35.58
CA LEU A 246 -29.06 7.72 -34.34
C LEU A 246 -27.55 7.74 -34.03
N ARG A 247 -26.86 6.63 -34.25
CA ARG A 247 -25.40 6.53 -34.10
C ARG A 247 -24.69 7.55 -34.99
N ASP A 248 -25.00 7.57 -36.28
CA ASP A 248 -24.39 8.49 -37.25
C ASP A 248 -24.59 9.96 -36.82
N LEU A 249 -25.77 10.30 -36.30
CA LEU A 249 -26.08 11.63 -35.79
C LEU A 249 -25.26 11.99 -34.53
N LEU A 250 -25.07 11.04 -33.61
CA LEU A 250 -24.24 11.23 -32.42
C LEU A 250 -22.75 11.33 -32.76
N GLU A 251 -22.26 10.53 -33.71
CA GLU A 251 -20.87 10.57 -34.16
C GLU A 251 -20.51 11.88 -34.88
N GLY A 252 -21.48 12.48 -35.60
CA GLY A 252 -21.33 13.80 -36.21
C GLY A 252 -21.48 14.99 -35.25
N ALA A 253 -21.83 14.75 -33.98
CA ALA A 253 -22.13 15.82 -33.03
C ALA A 253 -20.86 16.42 -32.40
N SER A 254 -20.46 17.62 -32.85
CA SER A 254 -19.29 18.34 -32.30
C SER A 254 -19.40 18.75 -30.83
N TRP A 255 -20.60 18.73 -30.25
CA TRP A 255 -20.83 19.02 -28.83
C TRP A 255 -20.66 17.80 -27.93
N LEU A 256 -20.52 16.61 -28.50
CA LEU A 256 -20.34 15.38 -27.76
C LEU A 256 -18.85 15.18 -27.44
N VAL A 257 -18.50 15.28 -26.16
CA VAL A 257 -17.12 15.10 -25.64
C VAL A 257 -17.09 14.04 -24.55
N ALA A 258 -15.90 13.48 -24.26
CA ALA A 258 -15.75 12.52 -23.17
C ALA A 258 -16.33 13.07 -21.85
N GLY A 259 -17.20 12.29 -21.21
CA GLY A 259 -17.90 12.67 -19.98
C GLY A 259 -19.23 13.43 -20.18
N THR A 260 -19.74 13.54 -21.40
CA THR A 260 -21.09 14.08 -21.64
C THR A 260 -22.15 13.17 -20.98
N PRO A 261 -22.97 13.67 -20.02
CA PRO A 261 -23.94 12.84 -19.32
C PRO A 261 -25.18 12.58 -20.18
N TRP A 262 -25.75 11.37 -20.07
CA TRP A 262 -26.92 10.93 -20.84
C TRP A 262 -28.06 11.93 -20.83
N ARG A 263 -28.39 12.49 -19.65
CA ARG A 263 -29.47 13.47 -19.50
C ARG A 263 -29.29 14.70 -20.41
N ARG A 264 -28.07 15.22 -20.54
CA ARG A 264 -27.80 16.38 -21.43
C ARG A 264 -27.93 16.01 -22.90
N ALA A 265 -27.56 14.79 -23.28
CA ALA A 265 -27.78 14.30 -24.64
C ALA A 265 -29.27 14.12 -24.92
N GLN A 266 -30.03 13.56 -23.98
CA GLN A 266 -31.49 13.43 -24.10
C GLN A 266 -32.18 14.77 -24.27
N ASP A 267 -31.87 15.76 -23.41
CA ASP A 267 -32.47 17.09 -23.46
C ASP A 267 -32.23 17.78 -24.82
N ARG A 268 -31.08 17.49 -25.45
CA ARG A 268 -30.66 18.09 -26.72
C ARG A 268 -31.18 17.36 -27.96
N LEU A 269 -31.46 16.06 -27.83
CA LEU A 269 -31.95 15.19 -28.91
C LEU A 269 -33.47 14.98 -28.85
N ALA A 270 -34.13 15.48 -27.80
CA ALA A 270 -35.58 15.45 -27.68
C ALA A 270 -36.24 16.09 -28.90
N GLY A 271 -37.14 15.35 -29.56
CA GLY A 271 -37.84 15.79 -30.77
C GLY A 271 -37.05 15.62 -32.08
N VAL A 272 -35.84 15.08 -32.05
CA VAL A 272 -35.10 14.69 -33.26
C VAL A 272 -35.69 13.38 -33.80
N PRO A 273 -36.11 13.30 -35.08
CA PRO A 273 -36.77 12.11 -35.63
C PRO A 273 -35.97 10.81 -35.45
N GLU A 274 -34.66 10.87 -35.65
CA GLU A 274 -33.73 9.74 -35.52
C GLU A 274 -33.61 9.27 -34.06
N PHE A 275 -33.71 10.19 -33.09
CA PHE A 275 -33.74 9.87 -31.67
C PHE A 275 -35.09 9.27 -31.25
N GLU A 276 -36.19 9.82 -31.77
CA GLU A 276 -37.54 9.34 -31.42
C GLU A 276 -37.88 7.98 -32.06
N ALA A 277 -37.28 7.67 -33.21
CA ALA A 277 -37.47 6.40 -33.92
C ALA A 277 -36.90 5.17 -33.19
N VAL A 278 -35.99 5.37 -32.23
CA VAL A 278 -35.42 4.30 -31.40
C VAL A 278 -36.16 4.23 -30.07
N ASP A 279 -36.33 3.03 -29.51
CA ASP A 279 -36.92 2.86 -28.18
C ASP A 279 -35.96 3.31 -27.06
N ALA A 280 -36.47 3.52 -25.85
CA ALA A 280 -35.67 4.07 -24.75
C ALA A 280 -34.43 3.22 -24.40
N ALA A 281 -34.53 1.89 -24.53
CA ALA A 281 -33.41 0.98 -24.30
C ALA A 281 -32.35 1.11 -25.40
N GLY A 282 -32.75 1.11 -26.68
CA GLY A 282 -31.84 1.27 -27.80
C GLY A 282 -31.17 2.64 -27.83
N ARG A 283 -31.87 3.71 -27.43
CA ARG A 283 -31.29 5.06 -27.31
C ARG A 283 -30.10 5.08 -26.35
N LEU A 284 -30.23 4.44 -25.18
CA LEU A 284 -29.18 4.37 -24.18
C LEU A 284 -28.02 3.47 -24.63
N GLU A 285 -28.32 2.37 -25.31
CA GLU A 285 -27.33 1.45 -25.87
C GLU A 285 -26.45 2.16 -26.92
N VAL A 286 -27.07 2.77 -27.94
CA VAL A 286 -26.35 3.52 -28.98
C VAL A 286 -25.52 4.66 -28.39
N PHE A 287 -26.09 5.41 -27.44
CA PHE A 287 -25.36 6.49 -26.78
C PHE A 287 -24.13 5.98 -26.02
N ARG A 288 -24.26 4.87 -25.29
CA ARG A 288 -23.14 4.27 -24.56
C ARG A 288 -22.01 3.86 -25.50
N GLU A 289 -22.35 3.19 -26.60
CA GLU A 289 -21.36 2.76 -27.60
C GLU A 289 -20.64 3.94 -28.25
N VAL A 290 -21.38 4.99 -28.66
CA VAL A 290 -20.75 6.18 -29.24
C VAL A 290 -19.88 6.91 -28.21
N MET A 291 -20.31 7.00 -26.95
CA MET A 291 -19.50 7.59 -25.88
C MET A 291 -18.20 6.81 -25.62
N GLU A 292 -18.25 5.48 -25.64
CA GLU A 292 -17.05 4.64 -25.54
C GLU A 292 -16.07 4.91 -26.69
N GLU A 293 -16.58 5.08 -27.91
CA GLU A 293 -15.74 5.43 -29.06
C GLU A 293 -15.18 6.86 -28.99
N VAL A 294 -15.97 7.84 -28.55
CA VAL A 294 -15.51 9.23 -28.33
C VAL A 294 -14.39 9.25 -27.27
N GLU A 295 -14.58 8.56 -26.15
CA GLU A 295 -13.55 8.41 -25.12
C GLU A 295 -12.29 7.72 -25.64
N LYS A 296 -12.44 6.68 -26.47
CA LYS A 296 -11.31 6.00 -27.10
C LYS A 296 -10.57 6.92 -28.05
N ARG A 297 -11.26 7.66 -28.92
CA ARG A 297 -10.66 8.63 -29.86
C ARG A 297 -9.90 9.73 -29.12
N GLU A 298 -10.46 10.28 -28.04
CA GLU A 298 -9.78 11.29 -27.21
C GLU A 298 -8.55 10.71 -26.49
N LYS A 299 -8.64 9.50 -25.92
CA LYS A 299 -7.49 8.82 -25.29
C LYS A 299 -6.38 8.55 -26.29
N GLU A 300 -6.70 8.06 -27.48
CA GLU A 300 -5.72 7.83 -28.55
C GLU A 300 -5.09 9.14 -29.05
N ALA A 301 -5.88 10.21 -29.19
CA ALA A 301 -5.36 11.53 -29.55
C ALA A 301 -4.41 12.08 -28.48
N ALA A 302 -4.77 11.95 -27.20
CA ALA A 302 -3.91 12.32 -26.08
C ALA A 302 -2.63 11.47 -26.04
N ALA A 303 -2.72 10.16 -26.33
CA ALA A 303 -1.56 9.28 -26.42
C ALA A 303 -0.61 9.68 -27.57
N ARG A 304 -1.14 9.95 -28.76
CA ARG A 304 -0.37 10.43 -29.92
C ARG A 304 0.31 11.78 -29.62
N ALA A 305 -0.41 12.72 -29.02
CA ALA A 305 0.14 14.02 -28.63
C ALA A 305 1.27 13.89 -27.58
N ARG A 306 1.10 12.98 -26.61
CA ARG A 306 2.15 12.66 -25.63
C ARG A 306 3.37 12.03 -26.30
N GLU A 307 3.17 11.10 -27.22
CA GLU A 307 4.27 10.45 -27.93
C GLU A 307 5.06 11.45 -28.81
N GLU A 308 4.36 12.36 -29.48
CA GLU A 308 4.97 13.44 -30.26
C GLU A 308 5.75 14.42 -29.38
N LEU A 309 5.19 14.82 -28.23
CA LEU A 309 5.90 15.62 -27.24
C LEU A 309 7.17 14.89 -26.77
N VAL A 310 7.07 13.62 -26.38
CA VAL A 310 8.23 12.82 -25.94
C VAL A 310 9.29 12.72 -27.04
N ARG A 311 8.88 12.56 -28.31
CA ARG A 311 9.79 12.52 -29.46
C ARG A 311 10.51 13.87 -29.64
N SER A 312 9.79 14.98 -29.57
CA SER A 312 10.36 16.33 -29.63
C SER A 312 11.33 16.58 -28.46
N GLU A 313 10.94 16.24 -27.23
CA GLU A 313 11.76 16.42 -26.04
C GLU A 313 13.04 15.55 -26.09
N ARG A 314 12.99 14.35 -26.69
CA ARG A 314 14.18 13.53 -26.96
C ARG A 314 15.10 14.19 -27.99
N ALA A 315 14.55 14.74 -29.06
CA ALA A 315 15.33 15.45 -30.07
C ALA A 315 16.02 16.69 -29.49
N ASN A 316 15.32 17.46 -28.65
CA ASN A 316 15.91 18.60 -27.94
C ASN A 316 17.10 18.15 -27.08
N ARG A 317 16.94 17.07 -26.30
CA ARG A 317 18.02 16.54 -25.44
C ARG A 317 19.22 16.05 -26.26
N ALA A 318 18.99 15.44 -27.42
CA ALA A 318 20.06 15.03 -28.32
C ALA A 318 20.83 16.25 -28.86
N ALA A 319 20.12 17.29 -29.30
CA ALA A 319 20.75 18.54 -29.78
C ALA A 319 21.57 19.25 -28.69
N PHE A 320 21.12 19.22 -27.43
CA PHE A 320 21.89 19.80 -26.32
C PHE A 320 23.12 18.95 -25.95
N ARG A 321 23.05 17.62 -26.05
CA ARG A 321 24.23 16.76 -25.87
C ARG A 321 25.30 17.02 -26.93
N GLU A 322 24.90 17.25 -28.18
CA GLU A 322 25.80 17.67 -29.26
C GLU A 322 26.50 19.00 -28.93
N LEU A 323 25.75 20.01 -28.45
CA LEU A 323 26.33 21.29 -28.01
C LEU A 323 27.34 21.12 -26.87
N LEU A 324 27.02 20.30 -25.88
CA LEU A 324 27.94 20.01 -24.77
C LEU A 324 29.21 19.28 -25.23
N ALA A 325 29.08 18.36 -26.21
CA ALA A 325 30.22 17.68 -26.81
C ALA A 325 31.14 18.65 -27.56
N ASP A 326 30.58 19.63 -28.28
CA ASP A 326 31.35 20.70 -28.96
C ASP A 326 32.09 21.60 -27.93
N LEU A 327 31.45 21.98 -26.83
CA LEU A 327 32.10 22.74 -25.76
C LEU A 327 33.24 21.98 -25.08
N ARG A 328 33.09 20.66 -24.91
CA ARG A 328 34.18 19.77 -24.46
C ARG A 328 35.34 19.78 -25.46
N ALA A 329 35.04 19.62 -26.76
CA ALA A 329 36.06 19.59 -27.80
C ALA A 329 36.87 20.89 -27.87
N ARG A 330 36.24 22.04 -27.59
CA ARG A 330 36.89 23.36 -27.53
C ARG A 330 37.63 23.63 -26.22
N GLY A 331 37.59 22.71 -25.26
CA GLY A 331 38.20 22.88 -23.94
C GLY A 331 37.48 23.87 -23.01
N ALA A 332 36.31 24.38 -23.41
CA ALA A 332 35.52 25.30 -22.61
C ALA A 332 34.82 24.60 -21.43
N VAL A 333 34.70 23.27 -21.50
CA VAL A 333 34.22 22.39 -20.42
C VAL A 333 35.24 21.25 -20.21
N HIS A 334 35.64 21.01 -18.96
CA HIS A 334 36.56 19.96 -18.50
C HIS A 334 35.98 19.20 -17.30
N ALA A 335 36.59 18.09 -16.87
CA ALA A 335 36.07 17.17 -15.84
C ALA A 335 35.85 17.80 -14.44
N ARG A 336 36.38 19.01 -14.20
CA ARG A 336 36.21 19.77 -12.96
C ARG A 336 35.40 21.06 -13.17
N SER A 337 34.94 21.33 -14.39
CA SER A 337 34.15 22.51 -14.72
C SER A 337 32.87 22.50 -13.91
N ARG A 338 32.51 23.67 -13.37
CA ARG A 338 31.28 23.79 -12.61
C ARG A 338 30.15 24.09 -13.57
N TRP A 339 28.96 23.55 -13.32
CA TRP A 339 27.79 23.87 -14.15
C TRP A 339 27.54 25.39 -14.29
N ARG A 340 27.91 26.21 -13.28
CA ARG A 340 27.77 27.67 -13.37
C ARG A 340 28.59 28.28 -14.51
N GLU A 341 29.80 27.76 -14.74
CA GLU A 341 30.68 28.21 -15.81
C GLU A 341 30.17 27.73 -17.17
N ALA A 342 29.77 26.46 -17.25
CA ALA A 342 29.17 25.90 -18.45
C ALA A 342 27.84 26.58 -18.83
N LEU A 343 27.01 26.94 -17.84
CA LEU A 343 25.74 27.63 -18.05
C LEU A 343 25.92 28.96 -18.77
N ALA A 344 26.93 29.73 -18.39
CA ALA A 344 27.22 31.02 -19.04
C ALA A 344 27.57 30.87 -20.53
N LEU A 345 28.00 29.68 -20.96
CA LEU A 345 28.34 29.37 -22.34
C LEU A 345 27.14 28.84 -23.14
N VAL A 346 26.14 28.23 -22.47
CA VAL A 346 25.01 27.59 -23.14
C VAL A 346 23.69 28.32 -22.98
N GLU A 347 23.55 29.27 -22.05
CA GLU A 347 22.25 29.87 -21.71
C GLU A 347 21.56 30.61 -22.85
N ALA A 348 22.35 31.13 -23.81
CA ALA A 348 21.83 31.80 -25.00
C ALA A 348 21.59 30.85 -26.19
N GLU A 349 22.02 29.59 -26.09
CA GLU A 349 22.01 28.65 -27.22
C GLU A 349 20.60 28.05 -27.45
N PRO A 350 20.14 27.94 -28.71
CA PRO A 350 18.81 27.40 -29.01
C PRO A 350 18.58 25.98 -28.46
N ALA A 351 19.62 25.15 -28.48
CA ALA A 351 19.55 23.78 -27.97
C ALA A 351 19.32 23.74 -26.45
N TYR A 352 19.91 24.68 -25.69
CA TYR A 352 19.68 24.82 -24.26
C TYR A 352 18.24 25.27 -23.96
N LEU A 353 17.79 26.33 -24.63
CA LEU A 353 16.43 26.87 -24.47
C LEU A 353 15.35 25.85 -24.85
N ALA A 354 15.62 24.99 -25.84
CA ALA A 354 14.70 23.93 -26.24
C ALA A 354 14.59 22.83 -25.17
N VAL A 355 15.71 22.41 -24.56
CA VAL A 355 15.70 21.41 -23.48
C VAL A 355 15.15 21.98 -22.18
N GLU A 356 15.39 23.27 -21.89
CA GLU A 356 14.82 23.94 -20.72
C GLU A 356 13.30 23.97 -20.73
N ARG A 357 12.70 24.03 -21.93
CA ARG A 357 11.24 23.98 -22.14
C ARG A 357 10.64 22.58 -22.07
N ASN A 358 11.47 21.52 -22.01
CA ASN A 358 10.97 20.17 -21.85
C ASN A 358 10.27 20.01 -20.50
N THR A 359 9.13 19.35 -20.52
CA THR A 359 8.34 19.03 -19.33
C THR A 359 8.78 17.73 -18.67
N THR A 360 9.40 16.81 -19.42
CA THR A 360 9.86 15.51 -18.91
C THR A 360 11.30 15.16 -19.32
N GLY A 361 11.93 14.24 -18.58
CA GLY A 361 13.28 13.73 -18.85
C GLY A 361 14.44 14.57 -18.30
N SER A 362 15.66 14.16 -18.65
CA SER A 362 16.90 14.76 -18.11
C SER A 362 17.01 16.25 -18.40
N ARG A 363 17.25 17.04 -17.35
CA ARG A 363 17.40 18.50 -17.44
C ARG A 363 18.78 18.88 -17.98
N PRO A 364 18.99 20.13 -18.47
CA PRO A 364 20.29 20.55 -19.01
C PRO A 364 21.48 20.31 -18.07
N ARG A 365 21.28 20.48 -16.76
CA ARG A 365 22.32 20.20 -15.76
C ARG A 365 22.66 18.72 -15.68
N GLU A 366 21.66 17.85 -15.66
CA GLU A 366 21.85 16.40 -15.55
C GLU A 366 22.57 15.89 -16.80
N LEU A 367 22.24 16.41 -17.99
CA LEU A 367 22.97 16.09 -19.25
C LEU A 367 24.43 16.54 -19.24
N PHE A 368 24.75 17.60 -18.49
CA PHE A 368 26.13 18.04 -18.28
C PHE A 368 26.85 17.23 -17.22
N GLU A 369 26.16 16.82 -16.16
CA GLU A 369 26.71 15.89 -15.16
C GLU A 369 27.03 14.54 -15.82
N ASP A 370 26.15 14.01 -16.67
CA ASP A 370 26.42 12.83 -17.51
C ASP A 370 27.73 13.02 -18.31
N LEU A 371 27.90 14.18 -18.96
CA LEU A 371 29.14 14.51 -19.69
C LEU A 371 30.36 14.55 -18.76
N LEU A 372 30.25 15.14 -17.57
CA LEU A 372 31.35 15.19 -16.62
C LEU A 372 31.73 13.80 -16.10
N GLU A 373 30.75 12.94 -15.83
CA GLU A 373 30.98 11.55 -15.44
C GLU A 373 31.74 10.78 -16.53
N ASP A 374 31.35 10.96 -17.80
CA ASP A 374 32.06 10.40 -18.95
C ASP A 374 33.51 10.92 -19.04
N MET A 375 33.74 12.20 -18.71
CA MET A 375 35.07 12.81 -18.71
C MET A 375 35.92 12.38 -17.51
N GLU A 376 35.34 12.23 -16.33
CA GLU A 376 36.03 11.74 -15.13
C GLU A 376 36.43 10.28 -15.30
N LYS A 377 35.56 9.47 -15.91
CA LYS A 377 35.90 8.09 -16.28
C LYS A 377 37.10 8.03 -17.23
N ALA A 378 37.11 8.87 -18.27
CA ALA A 378 38.25 8.97 -19.19
C ALA A 378 39.54 9.41 -18.46
N TYR A 379 39.47 10.39 -17.55
CA TYR A 379 40.62 10.79 -16.73
C TYR A 379 41.13 9.65 -15.84
N LEU A 380 40.24 8.86 -15.22
CA LEU A 380 40.66 7.75 -14.36
C LEU A 380 41.39 6.65 -15.14
N GLU A 381 41.03 6.43 -16.40
CA GLU A 381 41.75 5.54 -17.32
C GLU A 381 43.15 6.10 -17.63
N ASP A 382 43.25 7.39 -17.99
CA ASP A 382 44.53 8.06 -18.26
C ASP A 382 45.46 8.14 -17.02
N ARG A 383 44.87 8.36 -15.83
CA ARG A 383 45.57 8.63 -14.56
C ARG A 383 46.55 7.53 -14.18
N ALA A 384 46.21 6.26 -14.45
CA ALA A 384 47.08 5.14 -14.13
C ALA A 384 48.39 5.20 -14.94
N GLU A 385 48.30 5.56 -16.21
CA GLU A 385 49.43 5.69 -17.13
C GLU A 385 50.27 6.93 -16.81
N ILE A 386 49.62 8.07 -16.54
CA ILE A 386 50.29 9.30 -16.07
C ILE A 386 51.08 9.02 -14.79
N LYS A 387 50.45 8.34 -13.81
CA LYS A 387 51.09 7.98 -12.53
C LYS A 387 52.29 7.05 -12.72
N ALA A 388 52.21 6.08 -13.64
CA ALA A 388 53.31 5.17 -13.92
C ALA A 388 54.54 5.91 -14.44
N VAL A 389 54.36 6.84 -15.40
CA VAL A 389 55.45 7.63 -15.98
C VAL A 389 56.03 8.63 -14.98
N VAL A 390 55.19 9.28 -14.16
CA VAL A 390 55.65 10.18 -13.08
C VAL A 390 56.51 9.43 -12.07
N ALA A 391 56.12 8.21 -11.70
CA ALA A 391 56.89 7.36 -10.80
C ALA A 391 58.19 6.84 -11.44
N GLU A 392 58.16 6.44 -12.72
CA GLU A 392 59.34 5.99 -13.47
C GLU A 392 60.41 7.08 -13.57
N ARG A 393 59.97 8.34 -13.78
CA ARG A 393 60.86 9.51 -13.85
C ARG A 393 61.22 10.10 -12.48
N GLY A 394 60.73 9.53 -11.38
CA GLY A 394 61.03 9.99 -10.03
C GLY A 394 60.58 11.44 -9.75
N LEU A 395 59.52 11.91 -10.44
CA LEU A 395 59.09 13.30 -10.37
C LEU A 395 58.24 13.54 -9.12
N VAL A 396 58.68 14.46 -8.26
CA VAL A 396 57.93 14.90 -7.07
C VAL A 396 57.32 16.26 -7.32
N VAL A 397 55.99 16.32 -7.27
CA VAL A 397 55.22 17.57 -7.32
C VAL A 397 55.08 18.10 -5.89
N ASP A 398 55.77 19.19 -5.60
CA ASP A 398 55.62 19.93 -4.34
C ASP A 398 54.60 21.09 -4.49
N ILE A 399 54.44 21.87 -3.43
CA ILE A 399 53.48 22.98 -3.38
C ILE A 399 53.89 24.14 -4.30
N ASP A 400 55.19 24.30 -4.54
CA ASP A 400 55.78 25.41 -5.29
C ASP A 400 56.06 25.06 -6.75
N SER A 401 55.83 23.80 -7.13
CA SER A 401 55.96 23.27 -8.49
C SER A 401 55.06 24.03 -9.44
N LYS A 402 55.50 24.21 -10.70
CA LYS A 402 54.72 24.86 -11.74
C LYS A 402 54.25 23.85 -12.79
N LEU A 403 53.06 24.10 -13.35
CA LEU A 403 52.46 23.25 -14.37
C LEU A 403 53.35 23.17 -15.64
N GLU A 404 54.00 24.28 -16.00
CA GLU A 404 54.89 24.36 -17.16
C GLU A 404 56.10 23.43 -17.00
N ASP A 405 56.71 23.43 -15.81
CA ASP A 405 57.83 22.55 -15.48
C ASP A 405 57.38 21.08 -15.45
N PHE A 406 56.14 20.80 -15.03
CA PHE A 406 55.55 19.46 -15.03
C PHE A 406 55.32 18.92 -16.45
N LEU A 407 54.77 19.74 -17.34
CA LEU A 407 54.57 19.37 -18.73
C LEU A 407 55.91 19.20 -19.47
N ALA A 408 56.89 20.08 -19.20
CA ALA A 408 58.23 19.98 -19.75
C ALA A 408 58.95 18.70 -19.28
N ALA A 409 58.87 18.36 -17.99
CA ALA A 409 59.44 17.13 -17.42
C ALA A 409 58.81 15.83 -17.99
N LEU A 410 57.62 15.93 -18.59
CA LEU A 410 56.94 14.84 -19.29
C LEU A 410 57.14 14.88 -20.83
N GLY A 411 57.88 15.85 -21.36
CA GLY A 411 58.12 16.01 -22.80
C GLY A 411 56.91 16.53 -23.58
N ARG A 412 55.99 17.29 -22.94
CA ARG A 412 54.81 17.89 -23.56
C ARG A 412 54.95 19.42 -23.63
N ALA A 413 54.60 20.00 -24.78
CA ALA A 413 54.59 21.45 -24.95
C ALA A 413 53.46 22.09 -24.14
N ALA A 414 53.74 23.22 -23.47
CA ALA A 414 52.72 24.02 -22.81
C ALA A 414 51.78 24.66 -23.84
N PRO A 415 50.44 24.67 -23.61
CA PRO A 415 49.51 25.31 -24.52
C PRO A 415 49.69 26.83 -24.52
N ALA A 416 49.70 27.45 -25.71
CA ALA A 416 49.77 28.91 -25.88
C ALA A 416 48.47 29.58 -25.41
N GLU A 417 48.59 30.46 -24.41
CA GLU A 417 47.62 31.44 -23.89
C GLU A 417 46.10 31.15 -24.00
N ALA A 418 45.47 30.90 -22.84
CA ALA A 418 44.15 31.45 -22.52
C ALA A 418 44.20 32.06 -21.11
N ALA A 419 43.99 33.38 -21.03
CA ALA A 419 44.14 34.19 -19.82
C ALA A 419 43.26 33.75 -18.64
N PRO A 420 43.71 33.92 -17.38
CA PRO A 420 42.92 33.58 -16.20
C PRO A 420 41.85 34.65 -15.94
N ALA A 421 40.57 34.27 -16.00
CA ALA A 421 39.47 35.11 -15.56
C ALA A 421 39.18 34.87 -14.06
N GLY A 422 39.56 35.84 -13.22
CA GLY A 422 38.83 36.17 -11.99
C GLY A 422 39.45 35.78 -10.65
N LYS A 423 40.41 36.59 -10.17
CA LYS A 423 40.74 36.74 -8.75
C LYS A 423 39.52 37.27 -7.96
N ASP A 424 39.31 36.73 -6.76
CA ASP A 424 38.92 37.47 -5.55
C ASP A 424 39.13 36.55 -4.34
N GLY A 425 40.38 36.52 -3.84
CA GLY A 425 40.74 36.00 -2.54
C GLY A 425 40.95 37.19 -1.60
N ALA A 426 40.12 37.26 -0.56
CA ALA A 426 40.26 38.22 0.53
C ALA A 426 41.57 37.98 1.30
N ALA A 427 42.16 39.08 1.75
CA ALA A 427 43.36 39.14 2.56
C ALA A 427 43.31 38.20 3.78
N ALA A 428 44.42 37.50 4.01
CA ALA A 428 44.79 37.00 5.32
C ALA A 428 46.04 37.75 5.73
N ASP A 429 45.92 38.49 6.83
CA ASP A 429 46.96 39.25 7.49
C ASP A 429 48.15 38.37 7.90
N GLY A 430 49.29 39.05 8.03
CA GLY A 430 50.61 38.47 8.24
C GLY A 430 50.69 37.52 9.43
N MET A 431 51.26 36.35 9.15
CA MET A 431 52.01 35.59 10.13
C MET A 431 53.41 35.41 9.55
N ASP A 432 54.36 36.08 10.18
CA ASP A 432 55.79 35.93 9.99
C ASP A 432 56.16 34.44 10.02
N ARG A 433 56.82 33.94 8.97
CA ARG A 433 57.39 32.59 8.94
C ARG A 433 58.88 32.74 8.77
N GLY A 434 59.57 32.53 9.88
CA GLY A 434 61.00 32.34 9.93
C GLY A 434 61.44 31.19 9.01
N ASP A 435 62.66 31.34 8.53
CA ASP A 435 63.38 30.41 7.69
C ASP A 435 63.32 28.99 8.27
N GLY A 436 62.52 28.12 7.63
CA GLY A 436 62.50 26.69 7.90
C GLY A 436 63.39 25.99 6.88
N GLU A 437 64.48 25.41 7.37
CA GLU A 437 65.43 24.59 6.61
C GLU A 437 64.70 23.55 5.73
N GLY A 438 65.11 23.47 4.47
CA GLY A 438 64.60 22.50 3.50
C GLY A 438 64.84 21.07 4.00
N LYS A 439 63.77 20.27 3.99
CA LYS A 439 63.83 18.84 4.36
C LYS A 439 64.56 18.05 3.28
N ASP A 440 65.49 17.19 3.70
CA ASP A 440 66.25 16.27 2.87
C ASP A 440 65.34 15.47 1.92
N VAL A 441 65.52 15.69 0.61
CA VAL A 441 64.95 14.85 -0.44
C VAL A 441 65.63 13.48 -0.37
N SER A 442 64.85 12.40 -0.33
CA SER A 442 65.39 11.05 -0.25
C SER A 442 66.24 10.73 -1.49
N ALA A 443 67.33 9.96 -1.32
CA ALA A 443 68.28 9.67 -2.40
C ALA A 443 67.58 8.94 -3.57
N GLY A 444 67.23 9.68 -4.63
CA GLY A 444 66.60 9.18 -5.85
C GLY A 444 65.39 9.98 -6.36
N GLU A 445 64.82 10.89 -5.55
CA GLU A 445 63.68 11.73 -5.94
C GLU A 445 64.15 13.07 -6.52
N VAL A 446 63.49 13.54 -7.59
CA VAL A 446 63.84 14.79 -8.28
C VAL A 446 62.61 15.68 -8.34
N THR A 447 62.75 16.95 -7.95
CA THR A 447 61.64 17.91 -8.07
C THR A 447 61.29 18.13 -9.53
N VAL A 448 60.03 18.45 -9.82
CA VAL A 448 59.56 18.71 -11.19
C VAL A 448 60.43 19.75 -11.92
N ALA A 449 60.90 20.80 -11.22
CA ALA A 449 61.79 21.82 -11.77
C ALA A 449 63.18 21.27 -12.15
N GLN A 450 63.74 20.37 -11.34
CA GLN A 450 65.01 19.70 -11.64
C GLN A 450 64.85 18.66 -12.77
N GLY A 451 63.71 17.96 -12.83
CA GLY A 451 63.38 17.04 -13.92
C GLY A 451 63.24 17.75 -15.27
N ALA A 452 62.61 18.93 -15.30
CA ALA A 452 62.52 19.77 -16.48
C ALA A 452 63.88 20.29 -16.97
N GLN A 453 64.81 20.58 -16.06
CA GLN A 453 66.18 21.00 -16.40
C GLN A 453 67.06 19.85 -16.91
N ALA A 454 66.83 18.62 -16.43
CA ALA A 454 67.56 17.42 -16.87
C ALA A 454 67.16 16.95 -18.28
N LEU A 455 65.90 17.18 -18.67
CA LEU A 455 65.37 16.90 -20.00
C LEU A 455 65.52 18.16 -20.88
N GLY A 456 66.69 18.33 -21.52
CA GLY A 456 66.91 19.42 -22.48
C GLY A 456 65.85 19.45 -23.60
N ALA A 457 65.70 20.61 -24.27
CA ALA A 457 64.58 21.01 -25.15
C ALA A 457 64.29 20.17 -26.43
N GLY A 458 64.52 18.86 -26.42
CA GLY A 458 64.27 17.94 -27.55
C GLY A 458 64.09 16.47 -27.15
N ALA A 459 63.61 16.17 -25.93
CA ALA A 459 63.36 14.80 -25.48
C ALA A 459 62.04 14.22 -26.05
N GLU A 460 62.03 12.90 -26.36
CA GLU A 460 60.81 12.22 -26.82
C GLU A 460 59.68 12.27 -25.77
N PRO A 461 58.41 12.42 -26.21
CA PRO A 461 57.27 12.49 -25.31
C PRO A 461 57.14 11.20 -24.50
N ALA A 462 57.08 11.34 -23.18
CA ALA A 462 57.04 10.21 -22.23
C ALA A 462 55.71 9.44 -22.23
N LEU A 463 54.66 10.09 -22.73
CA LEU A 463 53.27 9.63 -22.68
C LEU A 463 52.70 9.66 -24.11
N PRO A 464 51.87 8.67 -24.50
CA PRO A 464 51.26 8.63 -25.82
C PRO A 464 50.41 9.89 -26.09
N ASP A 465 50.35 10.31 -27.36
CA ASP A 465 49.53 11.45 -27.79
C ASP A 465 48.02 11.27 -27.52
N SER A 466 47.58 10.03 -27.27
CA SER A 466 46.20 9.70 -26.90
C SER A 466 45.78 10.27 -25.53
N ILE A 467 46.73 10.51 -24.62
CA ILE A 467 46.42 11.15 -23.33
C ILE A 467 46.33 12.66 -23.54
N PRO A 468 45.14 13.26 -23.32
CA PRO A 468 44.94 14.69 -23.53
C PRO A 468 45.66 15.52 -22.46
N THR A 469 46.13 16.71 -22.85
CA THR A 469 46.81 17.65 -21.94
C THR A 469 45.96 18.01 -20.72
N GLN A 470 44.63 18.00 -20.85
CA GLN A 470 43.72 18.22 -19.72
C GLN A 470 43.87 17.16 -18.61
N SER A 471 44.12 15.89 -18.96
CA SER A 471 44.35 14.82 -17.97
C SER A 471 45.66 15.05 -17.20
N LEU A 472 46.71 15.56 -17.88
CA LEU A 472 47.98 15.92 -17.23
C LEU A 472 47.83 17.09 -16.26
N GLN A 473 47.05 18.11 -16.63
CA GLN A 473 46.77 19.26 -15.76
C GLN A 473 46.00 18.86 -14.51
N LEU A 474 45.01 17.97 -14.64
CA LEU A 474 44.24 17.46 -13.50
C LEU A 474 45.11 16.65 -12.54
N TYR A 475 46.00 15.80 -13.08
CA TYR A 475 46.92 15.02 -12.28
C TYR A 475 47.90 15.91 -11.50
N PHE A 476 48.43 16.95 -12.13
CA PHE A 476 49.34 17.92 -11.48
C PHE A 476 48.69 18.61 -10.28
N VAL A 477 47.47 19.12 -10.45
CA VAL A 477 46.70 19.78 -9.37
C VAL A 477 46.37 18.79 -8.25
N GLU A 478 46.10 17.53 -8.58
CA GLU A 478 45.87 16.47 -7.59
C GLU A 478 47.12 16.24 -6.73
N GLN A 479 48.32 16.15 -7.33
CA GLN A 479 49.56 15.93 -6.57
C GLN A 479 49.91 17.11 -5.65
N GLN A 480 49.69 18.35 -6.09
CA GLN A 480 49.86 19.53 -5.22
C GLN A 480 48.93 19.53 -4.00
N GLY A 481 47.69 19.04 -4.18
CA GLY A 481 46.75 18.87 -3.08
C GLY A 481 47.26 17.89 -2.02
N LEU A 482 47.76 16.73 -2.46
CA LEU A 482 48.32 15.71 -1.57
C LEU A 482 49.55 16.20 -0.81
N ALA A 483 50.42 16.98 -1.46
CA ALA A 483 51.59 17.59 -0.80
C ALA A 483 51.20 18.52 0.36
N ARG A 484 50.10 19.28 0.22
CA ARG A 484 49.57 20.14 1.29
C ARG A 484 49.02 19.35 2.47
N ASP A 485 48.28 18.28 2.19
CA ASP A 485 47.68 17.44 3.22
C ASP A 485 48.73 16.71 4.08
N GLU A 486 49.83 16.27 3.46
CA GLU A 486 50.94 15.61 4.16
C GLU A 486 51.68 16.57 5.11
N ILE A 487 51.84 17.85 4.74
CA ILE A 487 52.41 18.87 5.64
C ILE A 487 51.48 19.10 6.84
N ALA A 488 50.18 19.27 6.59
CA ALA A 488 49.21 19.48 7.66
C ALA A 488 49.12 18.29 8.64
N LYS A 489 49.33 17.07 8.14
CA LYS A 489 49.39 15.85 8.95
C LYS A 489 50.62 15.84 9.87
N ARG A 490 51.81 16.15 9.35
CA ARG A 490 53.05 16.22 10.14
C ARG A 490 53.00 17.28 11.24
N GLU A 491 52.42 18.45 10.95
CA GLU A 491 52.20 19.49 11.97
C GLU A 491 51.25 19.01 13.09
N LYS A 492 50.26 18.19 12.74
CA LYS A 492 49.32 17.63 13.71
C LYS A 492 49.98 16.58 14.60
N GLU A 493 50.82 15.71 14.04
CA GLU A 493 51.60 14.71 14.78
C GLU A 493 52.57 15.37 15.76
N HIS A 494 53.30 16.41 15.34
CA HIS A 494 54.21 17.17 16.20
C HIS A 494 53.50 17.83 17.39
N ARG A 495 52.26 18.32 17.19
CA ARG A 495 51.44 18.87 18.29
C ARG A 495 51.08 17.81 19.34
N TYR A 496 50.79 16.58 18.93
CA TYR A 496 50.47 15.49 19.86
C TYR A 496 51.70 15.09 20.69
N GLN A 497 52.88 15.00 20.07
CA GLN A 497 54.13 14.69 20.77
C GLN A 497 54.44 15.71 21.89
N ARG A 498 54.22 17.01 21.64
CA ARG A 498 54.37 18.06 22.69
C ARG A 498 53.35 17.91 23.83
N GLU A 499 52.13 17.47 23.53
CA GLU A 499 51.07 17.29 24.55
C GLU A 499 51.30 16.05 25.42
N ASP A 500 51.76 14.95 24.83
CA ASP A 500 52.07 13.71 25.53
C ASP A 500 53.29 13.88 26.44
N PHE A 501 54.34 14.59 26.00
CA PHE A 501 55.46 14.98 26.87
C PHE A 501 54.99 15.84 28.06
N SER A 502 54.10 16.81 27.80
CA SER A 502 53.50 17.64 28.86
C SER A 502 52.63 16.83 29.83
N ARG A 503 52.04 15.72 29.37
CA ARG A 503 51.27 14.79 30.21
C ARG A 503 52.21 13.96 31.08
N LEU A 504 53.34 13.50 30.55
CA LEU A 504 54.36 12.79 31.32
C LEU A 504 54.85 13.63 32.50
N LEU A 505 55.19 14.90 32.26
CA LEU A 505 55.60 15.84 33.32
C LEU A 505 54.58 15.97 34.46
N ARG A 506 53.27 15.95 34.13
CA ARG A 506 52.20 16.03 35.15
C ARG A 506 52.04 14.78 36.00
N HIS A 507 52.42 13.60 35.48
CA HIS A 507 52.22 12.33 36.16
C HIS A 507 53.45 11.89 36.97
N GLU A 508 54.63 12.39 36.65
CA GLU A 508 55.85 12.09 37.39
C GLU A 508 55.88 12.85 38.73
N ARG A 509 55.51 12.14 39.80
CA ARG A 509 55.35 12.72 41.15
C ARG A 509 56.67 13.08 41.83
N ARG A 510 57.80 12.66 41.26
CA ARG A 510 59.15 12.96 41.78
C ARG A 510 59.66 14.34 41.35
N ILE A 511 58.96 15.02 40.42
CA ILE A 511 59.29 16.38 40.00
C ILE A 511 58.55 17.37 40.90
N GLU A 512 59.30 18.09 41.72
CA GLU A 512 58.85 19.12 42.64
C GLU A 512 59.25 20.52 42.14
N ALA A 513 58.76 21.59 42.77
CA ALA A 513 58.96 22.95 42.28
C ALA A 513 60.44 23.40 42.27
N GLU A 514 61.31 22.71 43.00
CA GLU A 514 62.76 22.98 43.06
C GLU A 514 63.60 21.96 42.28
N THR A 515 62.98 20.99 41.60
CA THR A 515 63.71 19.97 40.83
C THR A 515 64.46 20.62 39.66
N PRO A 516 65.80 20.47 39.57
CA PRO A 516 66.58 20.97 38.46
C PRO A 516 66.38 20.10 37.20
N TRP A 517 66.63 20.68 36.03
CA TRP A 517 66.43 20.02 34.73
C TRP A 517 67.23 18.73 34.61
N GLU A 518 68.46 18.72 35.12
CA GLU A 518 69.38 17.58 35.07
C GLU A 518 68.85 16.35 35.82
N ASP A 519 68.15 16.58 36.94
CA ASP A 519 67.54 15.51 37.73
C ASP A 519 66.26 15.01 37.05
N ALA A 520 65.48 15.91 36.45
CA ALA A 520 64.29 15.55 35.68
C ALA A 520 64.64 14.71 34.44
N VAL A 521 65.74 15.01 33.76
CA VAL A 521 66.24 14.20 32.62
C VAL A 521 66.50 12.76 33.06
N GLN A 522 67.16 12.54 34.20
CA GLN A 522 67.44 11.19 34.71
C GLN A 522 66.17 10.38 35.04
N LEU A 523 65.08 11.07 35.40
CA LEU A 523 63.79 10.46 35.71
C LEU A 523 62.98 10.13 34.45
N LEU A 524 63.06 10.98 33.42
CA LEU A 524 62.19 10.95 32.25
C LEU A 524 62.83 10.27 31.03
N GLU A 525 64.16 10.20 30.93
CA GLU A 525 64.87 9.71 29.73
C GLU A 525 64.51 8.25 29.34
N LYS A 526 64.05 7.46 30.30
CA LYS A 526 63.66 6.05 30.09
C LYS A 526 62.23 5.90 29.58
N GLU A 527 61.41 6.94 29.66
CA GLU A 527 60.00 6.90 29.29
C GLU A 527 59.82 7.02 27.76
N PRO A 528 58.83 6.33 27.17
CA PRO A 528 58.64 6.34 25.72
C PRO A 528 58.29 7.74 25.19
N GLU A 529 57.50 8.52 25.92
CA GLU A 529 57.08 9.87 25.55
C GLU A 529 58.27 10.86 25.57
N TRP A 530 59.37 10.54 26.25
CA TRP A 530 60.63 11.30 26.17
C TRP A 530 61.33 11.09 24.82
N LYS A 531 61.20 9.91 24.20
CA LYS A 531 61.87 9.61 22.92
C LYS A 531 61.08 10.11 21.70
N GLU A 532 59.77 10.32 21.84
CA GLU A 532 58.89 10.73 20.76
C GLU A 532 59.00 12.21 20.38
N LEU A 533 59.33 13.08 21.34
CA LEU A 533 59.71 14.46 21.04
C LEU A 533 61.23 14.49 20.82
N GLU A 534 61.73 14.88 19.65
CA GLU A 534 63.17 14.77 19.36
C GLU A 534 63.98 15.93 19.95
N SER A 535 63.44 17.15 19.91
CA SER A 535 64.14 18.37 20.34
C SER A 535 64.35 18.43 21.86
N LEU A 536 65.61 18.45 22.28
CA LEU A 536 66.02 18.63 23.69
C LEU A 536 65.69 20.03 24.21
N GLU A 537 65.73 21.05 23.35
CA GLU A 537 65.39 22.43 23.71
C GLU A 537 63.89 22.58 23.99
N GLU A 538 63.03 21.97 23.16
CA GLU A 538 61.58 22.00 23.38
C GLU A 538 61.16 21.24 24.64
N LYS A 539 61.82 20.11 24.96
CA LYS A 539 61.57 19.39 26.21
C LYS A 539 61.89 20.25 27.43
N ARG A 540 63.01 20.99 27.37
CA ARG A 540 63.43 21.90 28.45
C ARG A 540 62.45 23.05 28.61
N GLU A 541 61.99 23.64 27.51
CA GLU A 541 60.98 24.71 27.52
C GLU A 541 59.68 24.24 28.20
N LEU A 542 59.18 23.06 27.83
CA LEU A 542 57.96 22.49 28.41
C LEU A 542 58.13 22.15 29.90
N PHE A 543 59.32 21.71 30.31
CA PHE A 543 59.67 21.46 31.70
C PHE A 543 59.72 22.75 32.53
N ASP A 544 60.41 23.78 32.05
CA ASP A 544 60.51 25.08 32.74
C ASP A 544 59.11 25.71 32.92
N ALA A 545 58.26 25.61 31.90
CA ALA A 545 56.87 26.03 31.97
C ALA A 545 56.05 25.22 33.01
N PHE A 546 56.35 23.94 33.19
CA PHE A 546 55.72 23.09 34.21
C PHE A 546 56.18 23.45 35.63
N ILE A 547 57.49 23.64 35.85
CA ILE A 547 58.06 24.07 37.13
C ILE A 547 57.51 25.45 37.55
N ALA A 548 57.38 26.39 36.61
CA ALA A 548 56.77 27.69 36.87
C ALA A 548 55.31 27.55 37.39
N LYS A 549 54.53 26.62 36.82
CA LYS A 549 53.16 26.33 37.29
C LYS A 549 53.14 25.70 38.68
N LEU A 550 54.10 24.83 39.02
CA LEU A 550 54.20 24.25 40.36
C LEU A 550 54.53 25.32 41.41
N LYS A 551 55.48 26.20 41.14
CA LYS A 551 55.84 27.33 42.03
C LYS A 551 54.67 28.28 42.27
N ALA A 552 53.90 28.59 41.22
CA ALA A 552 52.70 29.43 41.35
C ALA A 552 51.63 28.79 42.27
N LYS A 553 51.43 27.46 42.15
CA LYS A 553 50.46 26.71 42.96
C LYS A 553 50.88 26.59 44.44
N GLU A 554 52.17 26.57 44.72
CA GLU A 554 52.70 26.59 46.09
C GLU A 554 52.58 27.97 46.74
N ALA A 555 52.84 29.04 45.99
CA ALA A 555 52.62 30.41 46.43
C ALA A 555 51.14 30.67 46.77
N GLU A 556 50.21 30.21 45.94
CA GLU A 556 48.77 30.28 46.20
C GLU A 556 48.37 29.54 47.49
N ARG A 557 48.94 28.35 47.74
CA ARG A 557 48.71 27.59 48.98
C ARG A 557 49.26 28.29 50.22
N ALA A 558 50.40 28.97 50.12
CA ALA A 558 50.99 29.74 51.21
C ALA A 558 50.13 30.97 51.55
N GLU A 559 49.60 31.67 50.55
CA GLU A 559 48.69 32.80 50.72
C GLU A 559 47.36 32.37 51.33
N ARG A 560 46.82 31.22 50.91
CA ARG A 560 45.62 30.63 51.50
C ARG A 560 45.82 30.22 52.97
N LYS A 561 47.01 29.77 53.36
CA LYS A 561 47.37 29.51 54.77
C LYS A 561 47.49 30.80 55.60
N LYS A 562 47.92 31.91 54.98
CA LYS A 562 47.98 33.24 55.62
C LYS A 562 46.58 33.78 55.92
N SER A 563 45.65 33.68 54.95
CA SER A 563 44.25 34.09 55.13
C SER A 563 43.55 33.36 56.31
N ARG A 564 43.81 32.06 56.48
CA ARG A 564 43.25 31.26 57.58
C ARG A 564 43.74 31.71 58.97
N ARG A 565 44.98 32.20 59.08
CA ARG A 565 45.53 32.72 60.35
C ARG A 565 44.92 34.08 60.73
N ASP A 566 44.47 34.86 59.76
CA ASP A 566 43.82 36.15 60.00
C ASP A 566 42.35 35.99 60.41
N ASP A 567 41.67 34.95 59.90
CA ASP A 567 40.32 34.58 60.33
C ASP A 567 40.28 34.08 61.79
N ASP A 568 41.25 33.24 62.19
CA ASP A 568 41.36 32.68 63.56
C ASP A 568 41.59 33.77 64.64
N ARG A 569 42.23 34.90 64.29
CA ARG A 569 42.43 36.05 65.21
C ARG A 569 41.15 36.83 65.49
N SER A 570 40.18 36.82 64.57
CA SER A 570 38.92 37.56 64.71
C SER A 570 37.89 36.84 65.60
N ASP A 571 38.03 35.51 65.75
CA ASP A 571 37.10 34.67 66.52
C ASP A 571 37.44 34.62 68.03
N ASP A 572 38.69 34.90 68.41
CA ASP A 572 39.12 35.00 69.82
C ASP A 572 38.58 36.26 70.51
N GLU A 573 38.40 37.38 69.80
CA GLU A 573 37.74 38.59 70.34
C GLU A 573 36.21 38.40 70.50
N ARG A 574 35.61 37.47 69.75
CA ARG A 574 34.17 37.16 69.82
C ARG A 574 33.82 36.19 70.95
N ARG A 575 34.76 35.34 71.37
CA ARG A 575 34.55 34.31 72.41
C ARG A 575 34.54 34.84 73.83
N ASP A 576 35.12 36.02 74.09
CA ASP A 576 35.16 36.59 75.44
C ASP A 576 33.80 37.15 75.90
N ARG A 577 32.87 37.44 74.96
CA ARG A 577 31.52 37.95 75.28
C ARG A 577 30.49 36.88 75.67
N LYS A 578 30.77 35.59 75.48
CA LYS A 578 29.82 34.51 75.79
C LYS A 578 30.19 33.66 77.02
N ARG A 579 31.14 34.14 77.83
CA ARG A 579 31.57 33.52 79.09
C ARG A 579 30.66 33.81 80.30
N HIS A 580 29.44 34.31 80.10
CA HIS A 580 28.49 34.61 81.17
C HIS A 580 27.09 34.01 80.93
N LYS A 581 26.96 32.69 80.80
CA LYS A 581 25.73 32.00 81.23
C LYS A 581 25.98 30.50 81.45
N HIS A 582 26.09 30.11 82.73
CA HIS A 582 25.94 28.76 83.32
C HIS A 582 26.62 27.57 82.61
N LYS A 583 27.64 26.89 83.15
CA LYS A 583 27.92 26.40 84.52
C LYS A 583 26.76 25.63 85.19
N LYS A 584 26.60 24.37 84.77
CA LYS A 584 26.10 23.14 85.47
C LYS A 584 25.78 22.12 84.37
N ASP A 585 26.29 20.91 84.24
CA ASP A 585 26.91 19.92 85.13
C ASP A 585 27.93 19.12 84.30
N ARG A 586 29.23 19.10 84.64
CA ARG A 586 29.93 17.96 85.28
C ARG A 586 29.22 16.60 85.09
N LYS A 587 29.78 15.53 84.50
CA LYS A 587 31.11 14.87 84.61
C LYS A 587 30.79 13.37 84.85
N ARG A 588 31.64 12.47 84.32
CA ARG A 588 31.85 11.01 84.63
C ARG A 588 31.42 10.08 83.48
N HIS A 589 32.16 9.06 83.03
CA HIS A 589 33.33 8.35 83.58
C HIS A 589 34.21 7.71 82.46
N HIS A 590 35.46 7.44 82.82
CA HIS A 590 36.54 6.74 82.10
C HIS A 590 36.41 5.19 82.07
N GLY A 591 37.22 4.57 81.19
CA GLY A 591 37.81 3.21 81.31
C GLY A 591 37.22 2.18 80.33
N ASP A 592 37.92 1.19 79.79
CA ASP A 592 39.34 0.81 79.84
C ASP A 592 39.64 -0.29 78.76
N SER A 593 40.93 -0.51 78.48
CA SER A 593 41.67 -1.73 78.02
C SER A 593 41.12 -2.75 76.98
N GLU A 594 41.90 -2.92 75.88
CA GLU A 594 42.66 -4.11 75.40
C GLU A 594 42.09 -5.55 75.24
N ASP A 595 42.67 -6.22 74.21
CA ASP A 595 42.83 -7.66 73.92
C ASP A 595 41.66 -8.56 73.45
N GLU A 596 41.72 -9.04 72.20
CA GLU A 596 42.26 -10.37 71.85
C GLU A 596 41.99 -10.72 70.37
N ARG A 597 43.01 -11.28 69.72
CA ARG A 597 42.92 -12.02 68.44
C ARG A 597 42.39 -13.42 68.76
N ASP A 598 41.41 -13.93 68.02
CA ASP A 598 41.61 -14.97 67.01
C ASP A 598 40.28 -15.57 66.51
N GLY A 599 40.29 -16.10 65.29
CA GLY A 599 39.33 -17.12 64.87
C GLY A 599 38.05 -16.63 64.20
N LYS A 600 38.09 -16.44 62.86
CA LYS A 600 36.92 -16.71 62.00
C LYS A 600 37.29 -16.93 60.53
N ARG A 601 37.98 -18.04 60.29
CA ARG A 601 37.90 -18.79 59.03
C ARG A 601 36.75 -19.78 59.15
N ASP A 602 35.52 -19.27 59.04
CA ASP A 602 34.33 -20.03 58.61
C ASP A 602 33.09 -19.15 58.76
N ARG A 603 32.65 -18.58 57.63
CA ARG A 603 31.29 -18.04 57.37
C ARG A 603 31.18 -17.26 56.04
N ARG A 604 32.16 -17.34 55.14
CA ARG A 604 32.03 -16.90 53.73
C ARG A 604 31.78 -18.07 52.77
N SER A 605 30.90 -19.00 53.15
CA SER A 605 30.44 -20.11 52.30
C SER A 605 28.90 -20.24 52.25
N ARG A 606 28.15 -19.29 52.84
CA ARG A 606 26.68 -19.32 52.83
C ARG A 606 25.97 -18.10 52.23
N ASP A 607 26.73 -17.14 51.70
CA ASP A 607 26.16 -15.99 50.95
C ASP A 607 26.51 -15.99 49.46
N ARG A 608 27.32 -16.94 48.99
CA ARG A 608 27.55 -17.16 47.55
C ARG A 608 26.59 -18.19 46.93
N SER A 609 25.88 -18.95 47.76
CA SER A 609 24.95 -19.99 47.33
C SER A 609 23.48 -19.56 47.26
N ARG A 610 23.18 -18.28 47.54
CA ARG A 610 21.83 -17.71 47.30
C ARG A 610 21.78 -16.81 46.05
N SER A 611 22.91 -16.31 45.57
CA SER A 611 23.02 -15.52 44.33
C SER A 611 23.28 -16.36 43.08
N GLU A 612 23.57 -17.67 43.23
CA GLU A 612 23.87 -18.56 42.10
C GLU A 612 22.72 -19.52 41.77
N SER A 613 21.74 -19.68 42.65
CA SER A 613 20.50 -20.45 42.40
C SER A 613 19.34 -19.63 41.82
N GLN A 614 19.52 -18.32 41.63
CA GLN A 614 18.52 -17.41 41.06
C GLN A 614 18.89 -16.90 39.66
N ARG A 615 19.86 -17.53 39.00
CA ARG A 615 20.05 -17.41 37.55
C ARG A 615 19.15 -18.42 36.83
N ARG A 616 17.83 -18.19 36.90
CA ARG A 616 16.95 -18.69 35.82
C ARG A 616 17.27 -17.84 34.59
N SER A 617 17.44 -18.47 33.44
CA SER A 617 17.82 -17.84 32.16
C SER A 617 16.92 -16.63 31.83
N MET A 618 17.43 -15.41 32.03
CA MET A 618 16.76 -14.18 31.61
C MET A 618 16.84 -14.07 30.09
N GLU A 619 15.70 -13.95 29.42
CA GLU A 619 15.62 -13.93 27.96
C GLU A 619 15.70 -12.48 27.46
N GLU A 620 16.49 -12.20 26.42
CA GLU A 620 16.67 -10.84 25.89
C GLU A 620 16.03 -10.70 24.50
N CYS A 621 15.19 -9.68 24.32
CA CYS A 621 14.49 -9.39 23.06
C CYS A 621 14.45 -7.87 22.79
N ARG A 622 14.90 -7.40 21.63
CA ARG A 622 14.92 -5.94 21.36
C ARG A 622 13.54 -5.29 21.42
N VAL A 623 12.53 -5.94 20.86
CA VAL A 623 11.15 -5.43 20.85
C VAL A 623 10.21 -6.50 21.39
N VAL A 624 9.37 -6.14 22.34
CA VAL A 624 8.28 -7.01 22.81
C VAL A 624 6.95 -6.35 22.48
N ILE A 625 6.07 -7.10 21.80
CA ILE A 625 4.73 -6.65 21.43
C ILE A 625 3.71 -7.40 22.29
N LEU A 626 2.88 -6.66 23.00
CA LEU A 626 1.74 -7.19 23.75
C LEU A 626 0.51 -7.21 22.86
N GLY A 627 -0.04 -8.40 22.63
CA GLY A 627 -1.18 -8.64 21.75
C GLY A 627 -0.77 -9.23 20.42
N ALA A 628 -1.45 -10.30 20.00
CA ALA A 628 -1.26 -10.96 18.70
C ALA A 628 -2.42 -10.69 17.73
N GLU A 629 -2.94 -9.46 17.73
CA GLU A 629 -4.09 -9.05 16.92
C GLU A 629 -3.67 -8.29 15.64
N MET A 630 -4.64 -7.76 14.90
CA MET A 630 -4.44 -7.19 13.57
C MET A 630 -3.45 -6.00 13.56
N GLU A 631 -3.46 -5.18 14.61
CA GLU A 631 -2.54 -4.07 14.85
C GLU A 631 -1.08 -4.54 14.96
N ALA A 632 -0.85 -5.60 15.73
CA ALA A 632 0.48 -6.19 15.90
C ALA A 632 0.96 -6.84 14.60
N LEU A 633 0.07 -7.55 13.89
CA LEU A 633 0.42 -8.16 12.61
C LEU A 633 0.83 -7.12 11.56
N GLN A 634 0.13 -5.97 11.54
CA GLN A 634 0.49 -4.82 10.70
C GLN A 634 1.87 -4.26 11.08
N LEU A 635 2.13 -4.02 12.36
CA LEU A 635 3.45 -3.55 12.81
C LEU A 635 4.55 -4.50 12.37
N VAL A 636 4.43 -5.78 12.73
CA VAL A 636 5.47 -6.78 12.47
C VAL A 636 5.76 -6.92 10.98
N SER A 637 4.73 -6.85 10.12
CA SER A 637 4.90 -6.89 8.67
C SER A 637 5.65 -5.68 8.07
N LEU A 638 5.68 -4.55 8.79
CA LEU A 638 6.34 -3.31 8.39
C LEU A 638 7.73 -3.14 9.02
N LEU A 639 8.08 -3.96 10.02
CA LEU A 639 9.40 -3.91 10.64
C LEU A 639 10.48 -4.43 9.67
N PRO A 640 11.70 -3.84 9.69
CA PRO A 640 12.87 -4.41 9.03
C PRO A 640 13.12 -5.86 9.47
N ARG A 641 13.68 -6.68 8.57
CA ARG A 641 14.04 -8.09 8.86
C ARG A 641 14.91 -8.26 10.11
N SER A 642 15.84 -7.32 10.37
CA SER A 642 16.70 -7.31 11.57
C SER A 642 15.88 -7.28 12.86
N LEU A 643 14.91 -6.37 12.94
CA LEU A 643 14.01 -6.23 14.09
C LEU A 643 13.00 -7.36 14.16
N GLN A 644 12.47 -7.84 13.03
CA GLN A 644 11.57 -9.01 13.02
C GLN A 644 12.23 -10.23 13.70
N GLN A 645 13.53 -10.47 13.45
CA GLN A 645 14.26 -11.59 14.05
C GLN A 645 14.49 -11.42 15.56
N GLN A 646 14.42 -10.20 16.09
CA GLN A 646 14.67 -9.86 17.50
C GLN A 646 13.40 -9.36 18.21
N CYS A 647 12.24 -9.70 17.66
CA CYS A 647 10.93 -9.32 18.18
C CYS A 647 10.23 -10.54 18.79
N MET A 648 9.58 -10.33 19.92
CA MET A 648 8.72 -11.33 20.56
C MET A 648 7.29 -10.78 20.67
N VAL A 649 6.29 -11.62 20.38
CA VAL A 649 4.88 -11.28 20.56
C VAL A 649 4.31 -12.12 21.70
N LEU A 650 3.74 -11.44 22.69
CA LEU A 650 3.12 -12.01 23.89
C LEU A 650 1.61 -11.91 23.78
N ASP A 651 0.90 -13.03 23.87
CA ASP A 651 -0.56 -13.04 23.96
C ASP A 651 -1.07 -14.26 24.73
N HIS A 652 -2.10 -14.08 25.56
CA HIS A 652 -2.68 -15.15 26.38
C HIS A 652 -3.27 -16.32 25.56
N ALA A 653 -3.65 -16.07 24.31
CA ALA A 653 -4.25 -17.07 23.43
C ALA A 653 -3.20 -17.94 22.71
N GLY A 654 -1.92 -17.53 22.70
CA GLY A 654 -0.84 -18.30 22.08
C GLY A 654 -0.92 -18.44 20.55
N SER A 655 -1.79 -17.69 19.87
CA SER A 655 -1.92 -17.72 18.42
C SER A 655 -2.40 -16.39 17.84
N TRP A 656 -1.99 -16.11 16.59
CA TRP A 656 -2.38 -14.91 15.86
C TRP A 656 -3.90 -14.83 15.64
N LEU A 657 -4.45 -13.63 15.80
CA LEU A 657 -5.84 -13.26 15.51
C LEU A 657 -6.91 -13.99 16.33
N SER A 658 -6.53 -14.69 17.40
CA SER A 658 -7.46 -15.49 18.20
C SER A 658 -8.67 -14.71 18.70
N ARG A 659 -8.46 -13.50 19.25
CA ARG A 659 -9.57 -12.72 19.80
C ARG A 659 -10.36 -12.05 18.70
N TRP A 660 -9.69 -11.51 17.68
CA TRP A 660 -10.36 -10.93 16.52
C TRP A 660 -11.29 -11.97 15.87
N THR A 661 -10.79 -13.18 15.66
CA THR A 661 -11.55 -14.31 15.14
C THR A 661 -12.72 -14.70 16.05
N THR A 662 -12.47 -14.84 17.34
CA THR A 662 -13.51 -15.19 18.32
C THR A 662 -14.62 -14.13 18.37
N ALA A 663 -14.26 -12.84 18.30
CA ALA A 663 -15.20 -11.73 18.36
C ALA A 663 -16.10 -11.68 17.11
N TRP A 664 -15.54 -11.73 15.91
CA TRP A 664 -16.37 -11.64 14.69
C TRP A 664 -17.19 -12.90 14.46
N ARG A 665 -16.67 -14.09 14.77
CA ARG A 665 -17.43 -15.36 14.69
C ARG A 665 -18.54 -15.41 15.72
N GLY A 666 -18.26 -15.03 16.97
CA GLY A 666 -19.25 -14.96 18.05
C GLY A 666 -20.41 -14.02 17.75
N LEU A 667 -20.13 -12.92 17.05
CA LEU A 667 -21.12 -11.94 16.60
C LEU A 667 -21.71 -12.25 15.21
N GLY A 668 -21.30 -13.33 14.55
CA GLY A 668 -21.81 -13.70 13.23
C GLY A 668 -21.52 -12.70 12.12
N ILE A 669 -20.46 -11.90 12.24
CA ILE A 669 -20.07 -10.88 11.26
C ILE A 669 -19.53 -11.57 10.01
N GLN A 670 -20.20 -11.40 8.86
CA GLN A 670 -19.78 -12.04 7.61
C GLN A 670 -18.78 -11.18 6.82
N HIS A 671 -19.11 -9.91 6.60
CA HIS A 671 -18.31 -8.97 5.80
C HIS A 671 -17.73 -7.86 6.68
N LEU A 672 -16.49 -7.47 6.39
CA LEU A 672 -15.83 -6.38 7.08
C LEU A 672 -16.35 -5.04 6.56
N ARG A 673 -16.25 -4.00 7.40
CA ARG A 673 -16.48 -2.60 6.97
C ARG A 673 -15.27 -1.98 6.27
N SER A 674 -14.09 -2.57 6.46
CA SER A 674 -12.86 -2.10 5.82
C SER A 674 -12.72 -2.79 4.46
N PRO A 675 -12.53 -2.05 3.35
CA PRO A 675 -12.40 -2.65 2.04
C PRO A 675 -11.08 -3.41 1.87
N VAL A 676 -10.99 -4.21 0.81
CA VAL A 676 -9.82 -5.07 0.48
C VAL A 676 -8.49 -4.32 0.41
N THR A 677 -8.49 -3.00 0.21
CA THR A 677 -7.29 -2.17 0.22
C THR A 677 -6.68 -1.97 1.62
N HIS A 678 -7.46 -2.20 2.68
CA HIS A 678 -6.97 -2.14 4.05
C HIS A 678 -6.61 -3.54 4.55
N HIS A 679 -5.33 -3.89 4.50
CA HIS A 679 -4.84 -5.20 4.89
C HIS A 679 -3.45 -5.11 5.55
N PRO A 680 -3.01 -6.17 6.27
CA PRO A 680 -1.70 -6.18 6.91
C PRO A 680 -0.52 -6.47 5.99
N GLY A 681 -0.72 -7.02 4.78
CA GLY A 681 0.38 -7.24 3.84
C GLY A 681 1.24 -6.00 3.56
N PRO A 682 2.57 -6.15 3.35
CA PRO A 682 3.48 -5.02 3.15
C PRO A 682 3.18 -4.27 1.85
N GLU A 683 2.92 -5.00 0.76
CA GLU A 683 2.71 -4.45 -0.57
C GLU A 683 1.27 -3.96 -0.81
N PRO A 684 1.05 -2.76 -1.37
CA PRO A 684 -0.28 -2.30 -1.79
C PRO A 684 -0.96 -3.31 -2.73
N GLY A 685 -2.23 -3.63 -2.47
CA GLY A 685 -3.02 -4.51 -3.35
C GLY A 685 -2.70 -6.01 -3.22
N ALA A 686 -1.77 -6.40 -2.35
CA ALA A 686 -1.40 -7.81 -2.16
C ALA A 686 -2.58 -8.70 -1.73
N PHE A 687 -3.55 -8.14 -1.00
CA PHE A 687 -4.75 -8.89 -0.63
C PHE A 687 -5.66 -9.13 -1.84
N SER A 688 -5.92 -8.12 -2.65
CA SER A 688 -6.72 -8.25 -3.88
C SER A 688 -6.10 -9.25 -4.87
N ALA A 689 -4.79 -9.14 -5.12
CA ALA A 689 -4.07 -10.07 -5.98
C ALA A 689 -4.10 -11.51 -5.42
N TRP A 690 -4.05 -11.67 -4.09
CA TRP A 690 -4.17 -12.97 -3.46
C TRP A 690 -5.58 -13.57 -3.64
N ILE A 691 -6.63 -12.78 -3.46
CA ILE A 691 -8.03 -13.22 -3.62
C ILE A 691 -8.27 -13.72 -5.05
N GLU A 692 -7.82 -12.95 -6.05
CA GLU A 692 -7.91 -13.30 -7.46
C GLU A 692 -7.17 -14.60 -7.76
N LYS A 693 -5.92 -14.72 -7.27
CA LYS A 693 -5.12 -15.95 -7.42
C LYS A 693 -5.76 -17.18 -6.76
N GLN A 694 -6.51 -17.00 -5.68
CA GLN A 694 -7.23 -18.11 -5.02
C GLN A 694 -8.60 -18.41 -5.68
N GLY A 695 -9.04 -17.64 -6.68
CA GLY A 695 -10.36 -17.80 -7.30
C GLY A 695 -11.51 -17.48 -6.35
N ARG A 696 -11.28 -16.64 -5.33
CA ARG A 696 -12.24 -16.34 -4.25
C ARG A 696 -12.90 -14.96 -4.39
N SER A 697 -12.90 -14.38 -5.59
CA SER A 697 -13.50 -13.06 -5.86
C SER A 697 -15.00 -13.01 -5.55
N GLY A 698 -15.70 -14.15 -5.53
CA GLY A 698 -17.11 -14.24 -5.11
C GLY A 698 -17.37 -14.00 -3.62
N GLU A 699 -16.33 -13.90 -2.79
CA GLU A 699 -16.42 -13.52 -1.37
C GLU A 699 -16.23 -12.00 -1.15
N LEU A 700 -16.33 -11.22 -2.23
CA LEU A 700 -16.25 -9.77 -2.21
C LEU A 700 -17.65 -9.17 -2.37
N LEU A 701 -17.97 -8.21 -1.52
CA LEU A 701 -19.23 -7.49 -1.54
C LEU A 701 -19.00 -6.05 -2.02
N GLU A 702 -19.57 -5.70 -3.17
CA GLU A 702 -19.59 -4.32 -3.65
C GLU A 702 -20.64 -3.53 -2.87
N ALA A 703 -20.21 -2.87 -1.78
CA ALA A 703 -21.11 -2.13 -0.90
C ALA A 703 -21.37 -0.69 -1.37
N VAL A 704 -20.48 -0.13 -2.19
CA VAL A 704 -20.61 1.23 -2.75
C VAL A 704 -20.05 1.19 -4.18
N PRO A 705 -20.85 1.54 -5.20
CA PRO A 705 -20.38 1.62 -6.57
C PRO A 705 -19.16 2.52 -6.70
N GLY A 706 -18.11 2.04 -7.36
CA GLY A 706 -16.86 2.79 -7.58
C GLY A 706 -15.90 2.84 -6.39
N TYR A 707 -16.19 2.16 -5.27
CA TYR A 707 -15.24 1.96 -4.17
C TYR A 707 -14.74 0.51 -4.13
N SER A 708 -13.57 0.32 -3.51
CA SER A 708 -13.01 -1.01 -3.29
C SER A 708 -14.00 -1.92 -2.52
N PRO A 709 -14.17 -3.18 -2.94
CA PRO A 709 -15.16 -4.07 -2.33
C PRO A 709 -14.80 -4.48 -0.91
N LEU A 710 -15.80 -4.94 -0.16
CA LEU A 710 -15.69 -5.41 1.22
C LEU A 710 -15.44 -6.93 1.24
N PRO A 711 -14.36 -7.41 1.86
CA PRO A 711 -14.08 -8.84 1.98
C PRO A 711 -14.90 -9.49 3.10
N THR A 712 -15.10 -10.81 3.03
CA THR A 712 -15.53 -11.56 4.21
C THR A 712 -14.46 -11.52 5.32
N ALA A 713 -14.88 -11.58 6.58
CA ALA A 713 -13.94 -11.64 7.71
C ALA A 713 -13.04 -12.89 7.62
N ARG A 714 -13.60 -14.01 7.15
CA ARG A 714 -12.86 -15.26 6.89
C ARG A 714 -11.81 -15.10 5.80
N LEU A 715 -12.13 -14.40 4.70
CA LEU A 715 -11.17 -14.17 3.61
C LEU A 715 -9.95 -13.37 4.09
N LEU A 716 -10.15 -12.37 4.96
CA LEU A 716 -9.04 -11.63 5.57
C LEU A 716 -8.25 -12.51 6.55
N GLU A 717 -8.92 -13.30 7.40
CA GLU A 717 -8.27 -14.27 8.29
C GLU A 717 -7.34 -15.22 7.52
N ASP A 718 -7.87 -15.84 6.46
CA ASP A 718 -7.14 -16.78 5.63
C ASP A 718 -5.94 -16.11 4.95
N TYR A 719 -6.09 -14.87 4.47
CA TYR A 719 -4.97 -14.10 3.92
C TYR A 719 -3.90 -13.82 4.97
N CYS A 720 -4.30 -13.33 6.14
CA CYS A 720 -3.38 -13.04 7.23
C CYS A 720 -2.58 -14.28 7.64
N LEU A 721 -3.25 -15.41 7.88
CA LEU A 721 -2.59 -16.64 8.33
C LEU A 721 -1.79 -17.32 7.22
N SER A 722 -2.32 -17.37 5.99
CA SER A 722 -1.69 -18.14 4.90
C SER A 722 -0.63 -17.36 4.10
N LYS A 723 -0.64 -16.03 4.17
CA LYS A 723 0.32 -15.17 3.44
C LYS A 723 1.16 -14.33 4.38
N VAL A 724 0.53 -13.54 5.24
CA VAL A 724 1.27 -12.56 6.06
C VAL A 724 2.08 -13.28 7.13
N VAL A 725 1.45 -14.09 7.98
CA VAL A 725 2.12 -14.85 9.04
C VAL A 725 3.16 -15.82 8.46
N LYS A 726 2.83 -16.55 7.39
CA LYS A 726 3.80 -17.46 6.73
C LYS A 726 5.04 -16.75 6.17
N ALA A 727 4.95 -15.47 5.83
CA ALA A 727 6.09 -14.69 5.34
C ALA A 727 6.99 -14.17 6.48
N LEU A 728 6.53 -14.20 7.74
CA LEU A 728 7.31 -13.78 8.91
C LEU A 728 8.40 -14.80 9.27
N PRO A 729 9.49 -14.38 9.94
CA PRO A 729 10.49 -15.31 10.44
C PRO A 729 9.92 -16.26 11.50
N PRO A 730 10.53 -17.45 11.71
CA PRO A 730 9.98 -18.48 12.62
C PRO A 730 9.68 -18.01 14.04
N CYS A 731 10.47 -17.07 14.59
CA CYS A 731 10.26 -16.48 15.92
C CYS A 731 8.93 -15.73 16.06
N LEU A 732 8.35 -15.25 14.95
CA LEU A 732 7.09 -14.50 14.91
C LEU A 732 5.93 -15.31 14.33
N GLN A 733 6.19 -16.51 13.80
CA GLN A 733 5.12 -17.44 13.39
C GLN A 733 4.43 -18.10 14.59
N ARG A 734 5.14 -18.20 15.72
CA ARG A 734 4.61 -18.71 16.99
C ARG A 734 4.48 -17.55 17.98
N ILE A 735 3.32 -17.44 18.61
CA ILE A 735 3.06 -16.47 19.67
C ILE A 735 3.41 -17.10 21.00
N ARG A 736 4.09 -16.36 21.88
CA ARG A 736 4.35 -16.83 23.23
C ARG A 736 3.08 -16.68 24.06
N GLN A 737 2.56 -17.83 24.52
CA GLN A 737 1.39 -17.89 25.37
C GLN A 737 1.75 -17.48 26.80
N ASP A 738 1.58 -16.19 27.11
CA ASP A 738 1.93 -15.64 28.42
C ASP A 738 1.18 -14.32 28.67
N THR A 739 1.25 -13.83 29.90
CA THR A 739 0.66 -12.55 30.32
C THR A 739 1.71 -11.67 30.97
N LEU A 740 1.70 -10.39 30.67
CA LEU A 740 2.56 -9.42 31.36
C LEU A 740 1.96 -9.08 32.73
N GLU A 741 2.70 -9.33 33.80
CA GLU A 741 2.26 -9.05 35.17
C GLU A 741 2.87 -7.76 35.72
N ARG A 742 4.13 -7.47 35.39
CA ARG A 742 4.83 -6.29 35.89
C ARG A 742 5.90 -5.83 34.91
N VAL A 743 6.10 -4.52 34.82
CA VAL A 743 7.20 -3.91 34.06
C VAL A 743 8.06 -3.12 35.02
N GLU A 744 9.38 -3.28 34.93
CA GLU A 744 10.34 -2.51 35.71
C GLU A 744 11.41 -1.91 34.82
N PRO A 745 11.97 -0.74 35.18
CA PRO A 745 13.22 -0.29 34.59
C PRO A 745 14.33 -1.28 34.92
N THR A 746 15.18 -1.63 33.95
CA THR A 746 16.30 -2.54 34.22
C THR A 746 17.32 -1.87 35.16
N PRO A 747 17.74 -2.51 36.27
CA PRO A 747 18.77 -1.95 37.15
C PRO A 747 20.16 -1.94 36.49
N TYR A 748 20.94 -0.89 36.75
CA TYR A 748 22.34 -0.78 36.31
C TYR A 748 23.21 -1.92 36.88
N GLN A 749 23.83 -2.73 36.01
CA GLN A 749 24.93 -3.63 36.35
C GLN A 749 26.19 -3.23 35.58
N GLY A 750 26.73 -2.03 35.87
CA GLY A 750 28.09 -1.72 35.49
C GLY A 750 29.06 -2.48 36.39
N THR A 751 29.89 -3.34 35.80
CA THR A 751 31.17 -3.71 36.38
C THR A 751 31.98 -2.43 36.50
N ALA A 752 32.06 -1.86 37.69
CA ALA A 752 33.07 -0.87 38.00
C ALA A 752 34.44 -1.55 37.82
N SER A 753 35.14 -1.24 36.73
CA SER A 753 36.59 -1.25 36.77
C SER A 753 36.99 -0.16 37.77
N GLU A 754 37.63 -0.58 38.87
CA GLU A 754 38.12 0.32 39.92
C GLU A 754 39.06 1.37 39.34
N SER A 755 38.56 2.57 39.11
CA SER A 755 39.29 3.85 39.20
C SER A 755 38.37 4.97 38.74
N ASP A 756 37.50 5.40 39.64
CA ASP A 756 37.32 6.83 39.93
C ASP A 756 36.31 6.99 41.06
N GLY A 757 36.84 7.28 42.25
CA GLY A 757 36.05 7.59 43.42
C GLY A 757 35.58 9.04 43.37
N CYS A 758 34.26 9.23 43.39
CA CYS A 758 33.64 10.43 43.95
C CYS A 758 32.31 10.06 44.62
N LEU A 759 32.40 9.83 45.93
CA LEU A 759 31.48 10.22 47.00
C LEU A 759 30.04 10.58 46.59
N PHE A 760 29.08 9.74 46.99
CA PHE A 760 27.90 10.21 47.74
C PHE A 760 27.32 9.03 48.54
N ASN A 761 27.51 9.08 49.85
CA ASN A 761 26.97 8.13 50.81
C ASN A 761 26.13 8.92 51.81
N SER A 762 24.82 8.75 51.79
CA SER A 762 23.96 9.03 52.94
C SER A 762 22.56 8.46 52.71
N ARG A 763 22.25 7.38 53.44
CA ARG A 763 20.87 6.98 53.74
C ARG A 763 20.16 8.11 54.50
N PRO A 764 18.82 8.13 54.49
CA PRO A 764 18.18 8.04 55.80
C PRO A 764 16.91 7.16 55.81
N ASP A 765 16.88 6.24 56.76
CA ASP A 765 15.63 5.71 57.32
C ASP A 765 15.23 6.56 58.53
N SER A 766 13.91 6.77 58.63
CA SER A 766 13.10 6.98 59.84
C SER A 766 12.88 8.40 60.43
N LEU A 767 11.58 8.67 60.63
CA LEU A 767 10.89 9.38 61.74
C LEU A 767 10.11 10.68 61.38
N PHE A 768 8.78 10.51 61.49
CA PHE A 768 7.74 11.35 62.10
C PHE A 768 7.29 12.69 61.51
N LEU A 769 5.95 12.81 61.53
CA LEU A 769 5.09 13.96 61.30
C LEU A 769 5.58 15.25 61.98
N ASP A 770 5.45 16.38 61.27
CA ASP A 770 4.60 17.45 61.75
C ASP A 770 4.12 18.37 60.62
N ALA A 771 2.93 18.95 60.79
CA ALA A 771 2.24 19.78 59.82
C ALA A 771 2.98 21.10 59.55
N CYS A 772 3.19 21.47 58.27
CA CYS A 772 3.28 22.86 57.80
C CYS A 772 3.16 22.94 56.27
N GLN A 773 2.38 23.91 55.81
CA GLN A 773 2.23 24.32 54.42
C GLN A 773 3.58 24.71 53.81
N VAL A 774 4.03 24.01 52.76
CA VAL A 774 5.10 24.49 51.87
C VAL A 774 4.73 24.16 50.42
N THR A 775 4.37 25.21 49.68
CA THR A 775 4.42 25.28 48.22
C THR A 775 5.88 25.18 47.76
N HIS A 776 6.14 24.35 46.75
CA HIS A 776 7.44 23.97 46.16
C HIS A 776 8.18 22.84 46.88
N LEU A 777 8.06 21.63 46.33
CA LEU A 777 9.05 20.55 46.46
C LEU A 777 9.94 20.56 45.20
N PRO A 778 11.27 20.49 45.33
CA PRO A 778 12.13 20.19 44.19
C PRO A 778 11.90 18.73 43.75
N PRO A 779 12.02 18.40 42.45
CA PRO A 779 11.88 17.03 42.00
C PRO A 779 13.01 16.18 42.58
N LEU A 780 12.65 15.12 43.30
CA LEU A 780 13.55 14.05 43.70
C LEU A 780 14.14 13.43 42.43
N SER A 781 15.36 13.81 42.10
CA SER A 781 16.14 13.25 41.00
C SER A 781 16.65 11.85 41.39
N PHE A 782 15.83 10.84 41.17
CA PHE A 782 16.35 9.48 40.97
C PHE A 782 16.91 9.42 39.54
N MET A 783 18.24 9.37 39.44
CA MET A 783 18.95 9.20 38.18
C MET A 783 18.68 7.79 37.63
N PHE A 784 17.90 7.70 36.55
CA PHE A 784 17.79 6.49 35.73
C PHE A 784 18.79 6.57 34.58
N ASP A 785 19.68 5.58 34.43
CA ASP A 785 20.48 5.37 33.20
C ASP A 785 19.67 4.52 32.19
N PRO A 786 19.85 4.62 30.86
CA PRO A 786 18.78 4.47 29.86
C PRO A 786 18.63 3.02 29.33
N GLY A 787 18.69 2.03 30.21
CA GLY A 787 18.84 0.61 29.85
C GLY A 787 17.56 -0.22 29.77
N GLY A 788 16.62 0.05 28.86
CA GLY A 788 15.50 -0.87 28.56
C GLY A 788 14.52 -1.14 29.72
N LEU A 789 13.74 -2.21 29.59
CA LEU A 789 12.65 -2.64 30.47
C LEU A 789 12.80 -4.13 30.80
N THR A 790 12.63 -4.49 32.07
CA THR A 790 12.43 -5.88 32.50
C THR A 790 10.94 -6.17 32.57
N LEU A 791 10.50 -7.18 31.83
CA LEU A 791 9.12 -7.67 31.80
C LEU A 791 9.01 -8.94 32.64
N HIS A 792 8.15 -8.92 33.64
CA HIS A 792 7.80 -10.07 34.46
C HIS A 792 6.53 -10.70 33.92
N LEU A 793 6.63 -11.96 33.53
CA LEU A 793 5.55 -12.70 32.90
C LEU A 793 4.85 -13.64 33.88
N GLY A 794 3.58 -13.98 33.61
CA GLY A 794 2.77 -14.84 34.47
C GLY A 794 3.24 -16.29 34.54
N SER A 795 4.06 -16.73 33.58
CA SER A 795 4.81 -17.98 33.69
C SER A 795 5.93 -17.95 34.75
N GLY A 796 6.22 -16.79 35.34
CA GLY A 796 7.37 -16.54 36.21
C GLY A 796 8.68 -16.34 35.45
N ALA A 797 8.61 -16.13 34.13
CA ALA A 797 9.76 -15.78 33.29
C ALA A 797 10.02 -14.27 33.29
N GLU A 798 11.30 -13.90 33.16
CA GLU A 798 11.74 -12.52 33.05
C GLU A 798 12.33 -12.27 31.67
N VAL A 799 11.86 -11.21 31.00
CA VAL A 799 12.30 -10.82 29.66
C VAL A 799 12.83 -9.40 29.66
N LEU A 800 14.07 -9.23 29.22
CA LEU A 800 14.66 -7.91 28.97
C LEU A 800 14.27 -7.40 27.59
N THR A 801 13.83 -6.15 27.52
CA THR A 801 13.51 -5.50 26.24
C THR A 801 13.93 -4.05 26.15
N ARG A 802 14.19 -3.56 24.93
CA ARG A 802 14.53 -2.15 24.69
C ARG A 802 13.31 -1.32 24.29
N ALA A 803 12.25 -1.96 23.79
CA ALA A 803 11.00 -1.30 23.44
C ALA A 803 9.82 -2.23 23.70
N LEU A 804 8.80 -1.70 24.38
CA LEU A 804 7.54 -2.39 24.61
C LEU A 804 6.47 -1.78 23.70
N VAL A 805 5.77 -2.59 22.93
CA VAL A 805 4.63 -2.13 22.11
C VAL A 805 3.34 -2.66 22.69
N VAL A 806 2.48 -1.76 23.13
CA VAL A 806 1.13 -2.05 23.61
C VAL A 806 0.17 -1.99 22.42
N SER A 807 -0.10 -3.15 21.81
CA SER A 807 -1.13 -3.29 20.77
C SER A 807 -2.45 -3.80 21.34
N ARG A 808 -2.40 -4.46 22.50
CA ARG A 808 -3.55 -4.96 23.24
C ARG A 808 -4.01 -3.98 24.31
N VAL A 809 -5.30 -3.65 24.26
CA VAL A 809 -6.05 -3.18 25.43
C VAL A 809 -7.42 -3.82 25.43
N ASP A 810 -7.85 -4.31 26.58
CA ASP A 810 -9.19 -4.85 26.73
C ASP A 810 -10.21 -3.71 26.71
N SER A 811 -10.83 -3.51 25.54
CA SER A 811 -11.88 -2.51 25.38
C SER A 811 -13.10 -2.95 26.18
N ARG A 812 -13.49 -2.15 27.19
CA ARG A 812 -14.68 -2.43 27.99
C ARG A 812 -15.94 -2.09 27.19
N PRO A 813 -17.00 -2.92 27.25
CA PRO A 813 -18.29 -2.53 26.67
C PRO A 813 -18.73 -1.19 27.24
N LEU A 814 -19.31 -0.32 26.40
CA LEU A 814 -20.02 0.85 26.89
C LEU A 814 -21.33 0.37 27.49
N ILE A 815 -21.37 0.27 28.81
CA ILE A 815 -22.56 -0.12 29.56
C ILE A 815 -23.32 1.15 29.96
N PRO A 816 -24.57 1.35 29.51
CA PRO A 816 -25.39 2.45 29.98
C PRO A 816 -25.63 2.39 31.49
N PRO A 817 -25.81 3.54 32.18
CA PRO A 817 -26.00 3.58 33.62
C PRO A 817 -27.10 2.64 34.15
N TRP A 818 -28.23 2.53 33.45
CA TRP A 818 -29.35 1.65 33.83
C TRP A 818 -28.99 0.15 33.82
N ALA A 819 -27.96 -0.25 33.06
CA ALA A 819 -27.53 -1.63 32.90
C ALA A 819 -26.34 -2.00 33.80
N ALA A 820 -25.76 -1.04 34.52
CA ALA A 820 -24.50 -1.23 35.25
C ALA A 820 -24.55 -2.39 36.26
N ASP A 821 -25.66 -2.54 36.98
CA ASP A 821 -25.85 -3.59 38.01
C ASP A 821 -26.55 -4.86 37.49
N LEU A 822 -26.92 -4.86 36.21
CA LEU A 822 -27.71 -5.92 35.57
C LEU A 822 -26.91 -6.72 34.55
N VAL A 823 -26.09 -6.06 33.73
CA VAL A 823 -25.46 -6.69 32.57
C VAL A 823 -24.51 -7.83 32.97
N ASP A 824 -24.61 -8.96 32.28
CA ASP A 824 -23.82 -10.18 32.47
C ASP A 824 -23.89 -10.77 33.90
N ARG A 825 -24.85 -10.32 34.72
CA ARG A 825 -25.13 -10.89 36.04
C ARG A 825 -26.07 -12.07 35.90
N GLU A 826 -25.74 -13.16 36.58
CA GLU A 826 -26.54 -14.39 36.56
C GLU A 826 -28.00 -14.12 36.97
N GLY A 827 -28.96 -14.70 36.24
CA GLY A 827 -30.40 -14.56 36.49
C GLY A 827 -31.07 -13.28 35.97
N THR A 828 -30.31 -12.27 35.52
CA THR A 828 -30.89 -10.99 35.07
C THR A 828 -31.38 -10.97 33.63
N ALA A 829 -30.91 -11.90 32.77
CA ALA A 829 -31.17 -11.93 31.33
C ALA A 829 -30.81 -10.63 30.56
N VAL A 830 -29.98 -9.77 31.17
CA VAL A 830 -29.36 -8.61 30.51
C VAL A 830 -27.91 -8.98 30.17
N ARG A 831 -27.54 -8.96 28.90
CA ARG A 831 -26.25 -9.49 28.41
C ARG A 831 -25.49 -8.49 27.56
N SER A 832 -24.17 -8.46 27.70
CA SER A 832 -23.28 -7.63 26.89
C SER A 832 -23.00 -8.29 25.55
N ALA A 833 -23.01 -7.51 24.47
CA ALA A 833 -22.61 -7.97 23.14
C ALA A 833 -21.22 -8.63 23.09
N HIS A 834 -20.32 -8.30 24.03
CA HIS A 834 -18.96 -8.85 24.06
C HIS A 834 -18.90 -10.30 24.57
N ARG A 835 -19.89 -10.72 25.37
CA ARG A 835 -20.01 -12.08 25.90
C ARG A 835 -20.95 -12.97 25.10
N LEU A 836 -21.81 -12.39 24.27
CA LEU A 836 -22.69 -13.15 23.40
C LEU A 836 -21.90 -14.01 22.40
N ARG A 837 -22.37 -15.25 22.22
CA ARG A 837 -21.89 -16.17 21.20
C ARG A 837 -23.10 -16.69 20.45
N LEU A 838 -23.51 -15.98 19.40
CA LEU A 838 -24.76 -16.27 18.65
C LEU A 838 -24.88 -17.71 18.14
N ALA A 839 -23.77 -18.42 17.96
CA ALA A 839 -23.78 -19.83 17.55
C ALA A 839 -24.27 -20.77 18.67
N GLU A 840 -24.19 -20.34 19.92
CA GLU A 840 -24.52 -21.10 21.13
C GLU A 840 -25.88 -20.71 21.72
N GLU A 841 -26.56 -19.71 21.12
CA GLU A 841 -27.82 -19.18 21.63
C GLU A 841 -29.04 -19.91 21.04
N GLU A 842 -29.91 -20.42 21.92
CA GLU A 842 -31.24 -20.93 21.55
C GLU A 842 -32.29 -19.82 21.65
N LEU A 843 -32.65 -19.24 20.50
CA LEU A 843 -33.52 -18.06 20.43
C LEU A 843 -34.93 -18.38 19.94
N ALA A 844 -35.20 -19.62 19.54
CA ALA A 844 -36.50 -20.05 19.05
C ALA A 844 -37.60 -19.74 20.09
N GLY A 845 -38.60 -18.94 19.70
CA GLY A 845 -39.71 -18.58 20.57
C GLY A 845 -39.42 -17.48 21.61
N ARG A 846 -38.18 -17.02 21.75
CA ARG A 846 -37.79 -15.93 22.67
C ARG A 846 -37.98 -14.55 22.04
N SER A 847 -38.15 -13.55 22.89
CA SER A 847 -38.22 -12.14 22.54
C SER A 847 -36.97 -11.39 23.03
N VAL A 848 -36.35 -10.59 22.16
CA VAL A 848 -35.03 -9.98 22.43
C VAL A 848 -35.08 -8.47 22.14
N ALA A 849 -34.69 -7.66 23.13
CA ALA A 849 -34.41 -6.24 22.92
C ALA A 849 -32.91 -6.00 22.72
N VAL A 850 -32.51 -5.46 21.57
CA VAL A 850 -31.12 -5.07 21.30
C VAL A 850 -30.96 -3.57 21.48
N VAL A 851 -30.13 -3.14 22.43
CA VAL A 851 -29.93 -1.73 22.78
C VAL A 851 -28.63 -1.21 22.16
N GLY A 852 -28.75 -0.37 21.14
CA GLY A 852 -27.64 0.23 20.40
C GLY A 852 -28.02 0.59 18.95
N GLY A 853 -27.32 1.57 18.36
CA GLY A 853 -27.57 2.02 16.98
C GLY A 853 -26.44 1.74 15.99
N GLY A 854 -25.47 0.89 16.36
CA GLY A 854 -24.29 0.61 15.55
C GLY A 854 -24.41 -0.65 14.69
N MET A 855 -23.33 -0.99 13.99
CA MET A 855 -23.25 -2.21 13.18
C MET A 855 -23.54 -3.46 14.00
N THR A 856 -22.93 -3.56 15.17
CA THR A 856 -23.06 -4.70 16.08
C THR A 856 -24.51 -4.92 16.50
N SER A 857 -25.26 -3.85 16.81
CA SER A 857 -26.66 -4.00 17.23
C SER A 857 -27.55 -4.45 16.07
N VAL A 858 -27.35 -3.93 14.86
CA VAL A 858 -28.07 -4.39 13.66
C VAL A 858 -27.73 -5.84 13.32
N THR A 859 -26.45 -6.23 13.37
CA THR A 859 -26.04 -7.62 13.14
C THR A 859 -26.67 -8.57 14.17
N LEU A 860 -26.66 -8.20 15.45
CA LEU A 860 -27.29 -8.99 16.52
C LEU A 860 -28.81 -9.10 16.30
N ALA A 861 -29.50 -8.00 15.98
CA ALA A 861 -30.95 -8.02 15.76
C ALA A 861 -31.33 -8.90 14.57
N LEU A 862 -30.64 -8.76 13.44
CA LEU A 862 -30.84 -9.60 12.25
C LEU A 862 -30.53 -11.07 12.53
N ALA A 863 -29.46 -11.34 13.27
CA ALA A 863 -29.07 -12.70 13.61
C ALA A 863 -30.03 -13.38 14.59
N ALA A 864 -30.62 -12.63 15.52
CA ALA A 864 -31.66 -13.11 16.42
C ALA A 864 -32.93 -13.46 15.66
N ALA A 865 -33.39 -12.57 14.76
CA ALA A 865 -34.56 -12.82 13.91
C ALA A 865 -34.35 -14.05 13.02
N ALA A 866 -33.19 -14.18 12.38
CA ALA A 866 -32.86 -15.32 11.53
C ALA A 866 -32.79 -16.67 12.29
N ARG A 867 -32.63 -16.64 13.62
CA ARG A 867 -32.57 -17.83 14.49
C ARG A 867 -33.93 -18.19 15.11
N GLY A 868 -35.01 -17.56 14.66
CA GLY A 868 -36.37 -17.89 15.10
C GLY A 868 -36.82 -17.20 16.39
N ALA A 869 -36.18 -16.08 16.79
CA ALA A 869 -36.71 -15.22 17.83
C ALA A 869 -38.15 -14.79 17.47
N ARG A 870 -39.08 -14.94 18.42
CA ARG A 870 -40.50 -14.59 18.27
C ARG A 870 -40.69 -13.11 17.99
N ALA A 871 -39.89 -12.26 18.64
CA ALA A 871 -39.93 -10.81 18.45
C ALA A 871 -38.54 -10.22 18.72
N VAL A 872 -38.09 -9.32 17.85
CA VAL A 872 -36.82 -8.60 18.03
C VAL A 872 -37.07 -7.11 17.98
N THR A 873 -36.65 -6.37 19.01
CA THR A 873 -36.76 -4.92 19.05
C THR A 873 -35.39 -4.27 19.14
N LEU A 874 -35.02 -3.46 18.15
CA LEU A 874 -33.81 -2.65 18.13
C LEU A 874 -34.09 -1.26 18.69
N VAL A 875 -33.50 -0.93 19.84
CA VAL A 875 -33.66 0.36 20.50
C VAL A 875 -32.42 1.23 20.23
N ALA A 876 -32.63 2.35 19.54
CA ALA A 876 -31.57 3.26 19.14
C ALA A 876 -31.83 4.68 19.66
N ARG A 877 -30.88 5.19 20.46
CA ARG A 877 -30.91 6.56 21.00
C ARG A 877 -30.99 7.65 19.94
N ARG A 878 -30.46 7.40 18.74
CA ARG A 878 -30.42 8.34 17.60
C ARG A 878 -30.99 7.63 16.36
N PRO A 879 -31.54 8.37 15.38
CA PRO A 879 -31.95 7.80 14.09
C PRO A 879 -30.79 7.08 13.39
N LEU A 880 -31.05 5.87 12.91
CA LEU A 880 -30.13 5.07 12.11
C LEU A 880 -29.89 5.75 10.77
N ARG A 881 -28.66 5.71 10.27
CA ARG A 881 -28.26 6.34 9.01
C ARG A 881 -27.52 5.35 8.13
N GLN A 882 -27.87 5.31 6.85
CA GLN A 882 -27.08 4.58 5.86
C GLN A 882 -25.78 5.37 5.56
N ALA A 883 -24.62 4.77 5.81
CA ALA A 883 -23.32 5.33 5.48
C ALA A 883 -22.29 4.23 5.22
N PRO A 884 -21.38 4.41 4.25
CA PRO A 884 -20.43 3.36 3.88
C PRO A 884 -19.37 3.07 4.95
N PHE A 885 -19.06 4.05 5.81
CA PHE A 885 -18.05 3.96 6.84
C PHE A 885 -18.57 4.50 8.18
N GLU A 886 -17.96 4.05 9.28
CA GLU A 886 -18.29 4.48 10.65
C GLU A 886 -17.93 5.94 10.92
N VAL A 887 -16.89 6.43 10.26
CA VAL A 887 -16.46 7.84 10.28
C VAL A 887 -16.56 8.39 8.87
N GLY A 888 -16.98 9.64 8.73
CA GLY A 888 -17.10 10.28 7.41
C GLY A 888 -15.79 10.24 6.62
N VAL A 889 -15.89 10.11 5.29
CA VAL A 889 -14.73 9.94 4.38
C VAL A 889 -13.65 11.02 4.55
N GLY A 890 -14.03 12.24 4.98
CA GLY A 890 -13.07 13.31 5.28
C GLY A 890 -12.04 12.97 6.37
N TRP A 891 -12.34 12.02 7.26
CA TRP A 891 -11.42 11.51 8.29
C TRP A 891 -10.48 10.41 7.79
N GLN A 892 -10.69 9.88 6.58
CA GLN A 892 -9.80 8.93 5.93
C GLN A 892 -8.68 9.62 5.13
N GLY A 893 -8.75 10.95 4.97
CA GLY A 893 -7.79 11.74 4.21
C GLY A 893 -7.39 13.03 4.94
N PRO A 894 -6.53 13.85 4.32
CA PRO A 894 -5.92 15.02 4.97
C PRO A 894 -6.94 16.10 5.36
N LYS A 895 -8.10 16.16 4.69
CA LYS A 895 -9.12 17.20 4.87
C LYS A 895 -9.53 17.44 6.33
N LEU A 896 -9.74 16.38 7.11
CA LEU A 896 -10.04 16.49 8.54
C LEU A 896 -8.86 16.05 9.43
N MET A 897 -7.95 15.23 8.90
CA MET A 897 -6.78 14.74 9.65
C MET A 897 -5.71 15.80 9.87
N VAL A 898 -5.46 16.71 8.91
CA VAL A 898 -4.50 17.81 9.06
C VAL A 898 -4.92 18.80 10.16
N PRO A 899 -6.15 19.37 10.17
CA PRO A 899 -6.58 20.26 11.25
C PRO A 899 -6.71 19.52 12.60
N PHE A 900 -6.99 18.21 12.59
CA PHE A 900 -6.97 17.40 13.81
C PHE A 900 -5.56 17.26 14.39
N ALA A 901 -4.56 16.95 13.55
CA ALA A 901 -3.16 16.88 13.97
C ALA A 901 -2.65 18.25 14.47
N GLY A 902 -3.12 19.35 13.87
CA GLY A 902 -2.82 20.71 14.31
C GLY A 902 -3.49 21.16 15.61
N GLN A 903 -4.41 20.39 16.21
CA GLN A 903 -5.06 20.74 17.47
C GLN A 903 -4.18 20.36 18.67
N PRO A 904 -3.55 21.29 19.42
CA PRO A 904 -2.67 20.94 20.54
C PRO A 904 -3.42 20.37 21.76
N ASP A 905 -4.71 20.71 21.95
CA ASP A 905 -5.47 20.28 23.12
C ASP A 905 -6.01 18.84 22.97
N PRO A 906 -5.56 17.88 23.82
CA PRO A 906 -6.02 16.50 23.74
C PRO A 906 -7.51 16.33 24.08
N ALA A 907 -8.09 17.21 24.90
CA ALA A 907 -9.52 17.13 25.24
C ALA A 907 -10.38 17.48 24.02
N THR A 908 -9.99 18.52 23.28
CA THR A 908 -10.61 18.89 22.00
C THR A 908 -10.41 17.81 20.93
N ARG A 909 -9.21 17.20 20.84
CA ARG A 909 -8.99 16.04 19.96
C ARG A 909 -9.92 14.88 20.30
N LEU A 910 -10.07 14.55 21.59
CA LEU A 910 -11.00 13.51 22.04
C LEU A 910 -12.46 13.85 21.68
N ALA A 911 -12.88 15.09 21.89
CA ALA A 911 -14.21 15.55 21.53
C ALA A 911 -14.46 15.43 20.01
N ALA A 912 -13.48 15.81 19.18
CA ALA A 912 -13.55 15.65 17.73
C ALA A 912 -13.64 14.17 17.32
N CYS A 913 -12.85 13.29 17.95
CA CYS A 913 -12.91 11.85 17.71
C CYS A 913 -14.28 11.26 18.08
N ARG A 914 -14.85 11.67 19.22
CA ARG A 914 -16.19 11.25 19.66
C ARG A 914 -17.26 11.76 18.70
N ALA A 915 -17.20 13.03 18.29
CA ALA A 915 -18.12 13.62 17.33
C ALA A 915 -18.09 12.91 15.97
N ALA A 916 -16.90 12.54 15.49
CA ALA A 916 -16.71 11.81 14.24
C ALA A 916 -17.35 10.42 14.24
N ARG A 917 -17.41 9.76 15.41
CA ARG A 917 -17.96 8.42 15.62
C ARG A 917 -19.39 8.42 16.18
N ALA A 918 -19.99 9.59 16.40
CA ALA A 918 -21.26 9.73 17.10
C ALA A 918 -22.49 9.26 16.27
N GLY A 919 -22.31 8.76 15.05
CA GLY A 919 -23.39 8.37 14.16
C GLY A 919 -23.88 6.93 14.39
N ALA A 920 -25.19 6.71 14.40
CA ALA A 920 -25.81 5.40 14.31
C ALA A 920 -25.76 4.87 12.84
N THR A 921 -24.55 4.74 12.31
CA THR A 921 -24.31 4.47 10.89
C THR A 921 -24.31 2.98 10.57
N ILE A 922 -24.99 2.58 9.50
CA ILE A 922 -25.12 1.21 8.97
C ILE A 922 -24.67 1.21 7.50
N ASN A 923 -23.90 0.20 7.06
CA ASN A 923 -23.47 0.12 5.66
C ASN A 923 -24.64 -0.27 4.74
N GLY A 924 -24.52 0.04 3.44
CA GLY A 924 -25.59 -0.19 2.46
C GLY A 924 -26.17 -1.61 2.47
N PRO A 925 -25.34 -2.66 2.37
CA PRO A 925 -25.85 -4.04 2.35
C PRO A 925 -26.62 -4.43 3.61
N ALA A 926 -26.14 -4.08 4.81
CA ALA A 926 -26.88 -4.40 6.02
C ALA A 926 -28.11 -3.52 6.22
N TRP A 927 -28.11 -2.29 5.70
CA TRP A 927 -29.28 -1.42 5.67
C TRP A 927 -30.42 -2.03 4.86
N GLU A 928 -30.13 -2.57 3.68
CA GLU A 928 -31.12 -3.24 2.83
C GLU A 928 -31.74 -4.46 3.53
N VAL A 929 -30.91 -5.27 4.19
CA VAL A 929 -31.38 -6.44 4.95
C VAL A 929 -32.22 -6.01 6.16
N LEU A 930 -31.79 -4.99 6.91
CA LEU A 930 -32.55 -4.42 8.01
C LEU A 930 -33.89 -3.86 7.54
N ALA A 931 -33.91 -3.04 6.49
CA ALA A 931 -35.13 -2.46 5.95
C ALA A 931 -36.10 -3.54 5.42
N ALA A 932 -35.59 -4.65 4.88
CA ALA A 932 -36.43 -5.79 4.51
C ALA A 932 -36.99 -6.52 5.74
N ALA A 933 -36.20 -6.73 6.79
CA ALA A 933 -36.65 -7.36 8.04
C ALA A 933 -37.70 -6.50 8.76
N VAL A 934 -37.53 -5.17 8.78
CA VAL A 934 -38.51 -4.22 9.32
C VAL A 934 -39.81 -4.28 8.53
N ARG A 935 -39.77 -4.26 7.19
CA ARG A 935 -40.97 -4.38 6.34
C ARG A 935 -41.74 -5.68 6.55
N ARG A 936 -41.06 -6.78 6.87
CA ARG A 936 -41.69 -8.07 7.18
C ARG A 936 -42.22 -8.16 8.61
N GLY A 937 -41.84 -7.23 9.49
CA GLY A 937 -42.17 -7.27 10.91
C GLY A 937 -41.25 -8.17 11.74
N ASP A 938 -40.17 -8.70 11.16
CA ASP A 938 -39.21 -9.58 11.86
C ASP A 938 -38.40 -8.82 12.93
N VAL A 939 -38.17 -7.52 12.68
CA VAL A 939 -37.44 -6.61 13.58
C VAL A 939 -38.20 -5.31 13.71
N ALA A 940 -38.58 -4.93 14.93
CA ALA A 940 -39.10 -3.62 15.25
C ALA A 940 -37.94 -2.66 15.58
N VAL A 941 -37.97 -1.42 15.09
CA VAL A 941 -36.95 -0.40 15.41
C VAL A 941 -37.60 0.73 16.20
N ARG A 942 -36.93 1.17 17.27
CA ARG A 942 -37.33 2.28 18.13
C ARG A 942 -36.22 3.33 18.13
N GLU A 943 -36.33 4.30 17.23
CA GLU A 943 -35.38 5.40 17.10
C GLU A 943 -35.73 6.55 18.05
N GLY A 944 -34.72 7.29 18.51
CA GLY A 944 -34.93 8.43 19.43
C GLY A 944 -35.39 8.02 20.83
N ARG A 945 -35.17 6.76 21.20
CA ARG A 945 -35.54 6.19 22.50
C ARG A 945 -34.32 5.76 23.30
N THR A 946 -34.37 5.96 24.62
CA THR A 946 -33.41 5.42 25.58
C THR A 946 -34.12 4.55 26.60
N VAL A 947 -33.44 3.52 27.09
CA VAL A 947 -33.95 2.69 28.19
C VAL A 947 -33.81 3.47 29.50
N GLU A 948 -34.93 3.71 30.17
CA GLU A 948 -35.00 4.36 31.48
C GLU A 948 -34.71 3.33 32.58
N ARG A 949 -35.39 2.18 32.52
CA ARG A 949 -35.30 1.11 33.52
C ARG A 949 -35.63 -0.24 32.90
N VAL A 950 -34.98 -1.29 33.42
CA VAL A 950 -35.36 -2.69 33.19
C VAL A 950 -35.75 -3.30 34.54
N ALA A 951 -36.92 -3.94 34.59
CA ALA A 951 -37.39 -4.67 35.75
C ALA A 951 -37.91 -6.05 35.34
N ARG A 952 -37.77 -7.05 36.21
CA ARG A 952 -38.38 -8.36 35.98
C ARG A 952 -39.84 -8.31 36.42
N GLU A 953 -40.74 -8.82 35.58
CA GLU A 953 -42.17 -8.86 35.84
C GLU A 953 -42.51 -10.11 36.68
N GLY A 954 -42.97 -9.94 37.92
CA GLY A 954 -43.40 -11.05 38.79
C GLY A 954 -42.30 -11.97 39.34
N ASP A 955 -42.69 -13.17 39.83
CA ASP A 955 -41.78 -14.19 40.39
C ASP A 955 -40.91 -14.87 39.32
N ALA A 956 -39.94 -15.69 39.76
CA ALA A 956 -38.85 -16.32 38.99
C ALA A 956 -39.31 -17.12 37.74
N GLY A 957 -39.70 -16.41 36.68
CA GLY A 957 -40.20 -16.97 35.42
C GLY A 957 -40.81 -15.94 34.47
N GLY A 958 -41.17 -14.73 34.94
CA GLY A 958 -41.67 -13.67 34.05
C GLY A 958 -40.58 -12.93 33.25
N GLY A 959 -41.00 -12.33 32.14
CA GLY A 959 -40.16 -11.55 31.24
C GLY A 959 -39.62 -10.26 31.86
N LEU A 960 -38.76 -9.56 31.13
CA LEU A 960 -38.21 -8.26 31.47
C LEU A 960 -39.11 -7.14 30.90
N GLU A 961 -39.64 -6.29 31.77
CA GLU A 961 -40.24 -5.01 31.40
C GLU A 961 -39.13 -3.98 31.17
N VAL A 962 -39.03 -3.46 29.95
CA VAL A 962 -38.09 -2.44 29.50
C VAL A 962 -38.87 -1.14 29.24
N ARG A 963 -38.72 -0.16 30.13
CA ARG A 963 -39.30 1.17 29.93
C ARG A 963 -38.40 2.06 29.11
N LEU A 964 -39.00 2.70 28.11
CA LEU A 964 -38.37 3.60 27.16
C LEU A 964 -38.86 5.03 27.37
N GLU A 965 -37.92 5.96 27.40
CA GLU A 965 -38.19 7.40 27.38
C GLU A 965 -37.72 8.03 26.05
N ALA A 966 -38.26 9.20 25.73
CA ALA A 966 -37.78 9.99 24.60
C ALA A 966 -36.39 10.58 24.91
N THR A 967 -35.45 10.46 23.98
CA THR A 967 -34.12 11.04 24.17
C THR A 967 -34.18 12.57 24.21
N ARG A 968 -33.78 13.19 25.33
CA ARG A 968 -33.74 14.66 25.49
C ARG A 968 -32.74 15.31 24.52
N GLY A 969 -33.09 16.50 24.00
CA GLY A 969 -32.18 17.33 23.18
C GLY A 969 -32.10 16.99 21.68
N LEU A 970 -32.93 16.08 21.17
CA LEU A 970 -33.00 15.70 19.74
C LEU A 970 -34.06 16.48 18.93
N HIS A 971 -34.58 17.60 19.45
CA HIS A 971 -35.59 18.42 18.77
C HIS A 971 -35.09 18.92 17.40
N GLY A 972 -35.65 18.37 16.31
CA GLY A 972 -35.40 18.81 14.94
C GLY A 972 -34.50 17.91 14.06
N ALA A 973 -34.01 16.77 14.54
CA ALA A 973 -33.12 15.91 13.75
C ALA A 973 -33.86 14.82 12.93
N CYS A 974 -34.20 15.15 11.68
CA CYS A 974 -34.53 14.29 10.53
C CYS A 974 -35.61 13.18 10.68
N ALA A 975 -36.51 13.12 9.69
CA ALA A 975 -37.42 12.00 9.47
C ALA A 975 -36.68 10.65 9.44
N SER A 976 -37.31 9.60 9.97
CA SER A 976 -36.77 8.23 9.89
C SER A 976 -36.47 7.87 8.45
N ALA A 977 -35.25 7.40 8.18
CA ALA A 977 -34.84 6.95 6.85
C ALA A 977 -35.28 5.50 6.56
N LEU A 978 -35.76 4.78 7.58
CA LEU A 978 -36.32 3.44 7.42
C LEU A 978 -37.79 3.53 6.94
N PRO A 979 -38.24 2.62 6.07
CA PRO A 979 -39.65 2.56 5.67
C PRO A 979 -40.53 2.35 6.91
N ALA A 980 -41.57 3.18 7.05
CA ALA A 980 -42.35 3.39 8.27
C ALA A 980 -42.57 2.14 9.14
N SER A 981 -41.86 2.07 10.26
CA SER A 981 -42.41 1.47 11.47
C SER A 981 -43.42 2.48 12.03
N ASP A 982 -44.69 2.09 12.22
CA ASP A 982 -45.78 2.96 12.68
C ASP A 982 -45.34 4.16 13.53
N PRO A 983 -45.57 5.40 13.08
CA PRO A 983 -45.51 6.55 13.96
C PRO A 983 -46.86 6.57 14.70
N SER A 984 -46.84 6.33 16.01
CA SER A 984 -47.82 6.99 16.87
C SER A 984 -47.14 8.26 17.41
N PRO A 985 -47.28 9.41 16.74
CA PRO A 985 -46.89 10.68 17.30
C PRO A 985 -48.02 11.11 18.24
N GLY A 986 -47.85 10.95 19.55
CA GLY A 986 -48.81 11.53 20.50
C GLY A 986 -49.04 10.79 21.80
N SER A 987 -48.00 10.42 22.53
CA SER A 987 -48.07 10.49 23.99
C SER A 987 -46.66 10.71 24.53
N ASN A 988 -46.50 11.72 25.38
CA ASN A 988 -45.31 11.88 26.23
C ASN A 988 -45.32 10.88 27.41
N GLU A 989 -46.07 9.77 27.28
CA GLU A 989 -46.15 8.72 28.28
C GLU A 989 -45.17 7.60 27.91
N GLY A 990 -44.44 7.10 28.90
CA GLY A 990 -43.37 6.12 28.71
C GLY A 990 -43.85 4.88 27.96
N GLU A 991 -43.12 4.49 26.91
CA GLU A 991 -43.36 3.26 26.16
C GLU A 991 -42.74 2.10 26.94
N SER A 992 -43.43 0.97 27.10
CA SER A 992 -42.90 -0.21 27.80
C SER A 992 -42.91 -1.43 26.88
N LEU A 993 -41.83 -2.22 26.92
CA LEU A 993 -41.65 -3.44 26.13
C LEU A 993 -41.45 -4.62 27.08
N THR A 994 -42.16 -5.73 26.88
CA THR A 994 -41.88 -6.99 27.60
C THR A 994 -41.05 -7.90 26.71
N VAL A 995 -39.86 -8.30 27.18
CA VAL A 995 -38.93 -9.17 26.44
C VAL A 995 -38.30 -10.24 27.34
N ASP A 996 -37.90 -11.38 26.78
CA ASP A 996 -37.20 -12.42 27.54
C ASP A 996 -35.75 -12.04 27.84
N GLU A 997 -35.12 -11.27 26.94
CA GLU A 997 -33.73 -10.87 27.06
C GLU A 997 -33.44 -9.45 26.56
N VAL A 998 -32.43 -8.82 27.16
CA VAL A 998 -31.90 -7.52 26.73
C VAL A 998 -30.43 -7.66 26.38
N TRP A 999 -30.05 -7.30 25.15
CA TRP A 999 -28.68 -7.30 24.67
C TRP A 999 -28.12 -5.89 24.55
N VAL A 1000 -27.09 -5.59 25.33
CA VAL A 1000 -26.43 -4.28 25.38
C VAL A 1000 -25.32 -4.23 24.33
N ALA A 1001 -25.56 -3.49 23.24
CA ALA A 1001 -24.68 -3.34 22.09
C ALA A 1001 -24.36 -1.85 21.82
N CYS A 1002 -24.06 -1.10 22.88
CA CYS A 1002 -23.84 0.35 22.84
C CYS A 1002 -22.42 0.78 22.40
N GLY A 1003 -21.62 -0.15 21.87
CA GLY A 1003 -20.21 0.06 21.53
C GLY A 1003 -19.27 -0.28 22.68
N ALA A 1004 -18.03 0.20 22.60
CA ALA A 1004 -17.02 0.01 23.65
C ALA A 1004 -16.63 1.38 24.23
N ALA A 1005 -16.65 1.49 25.55
CA ALA A 1005 -16.12 2.64 26.25
C ALA A 1005 -14.58 2.59 26.23
N THR A 1006 -14.00 3.78 26.38
CA THR A 1006 -12.63 4.08 26.82
C THR A 1006 -11.74 2.91 27.22
N VAL A 1007 -10.50 2.93 26.72
CA VAL A 1007 -9.33 2.35 27.40
C VAL A 1007 -9.28 2.99 28.79
N PRO A 1008 -9.53 2.27 29.89
CA PRO A 1008 -9.33 2.86 31.21
C PRO A 1008 -7.83 3.05 31.48
N ALA A 1009 -7.42 4.11 32.19
CA ALA A 1009 -6.05 4.19 32.74
C ALA A 1009 -5.76 2.98 33.65
N ASP A 1010 -6.81 2.42 34.27
CA ASP A 1010 -6.86 1.19 35.07
C ASP A 1010 -7.01 -0.10 34.26
N SER A 1011 -6.86 -0.10 32.92
CA SER A 1011 -6.82 -1.35 32.15
C SER A 1011 -5.43 -1.92 32.03
N ALA A 1012 -5.32 -3.26 32.14
CA ALA A 1012 -4.14 -3.97 31.66
C ALA A 1012 -4.01 -3.74 30.14
N PRO A 1013 -2.86 -3.26 29.64
CA PRO A 1013 -1.53 -3.29 30.25
C PRO A 1013 -1.02 -1.94 30.78
N PHE A 1014 -1.84 -0.90 30.96
CA PHE A 1014 -1.38 0.37 31.51
C PHE A 1014 -1.18 0.36 33.03
N THR A 1015 -1.95 -0.46 33.76
CA THR A 1015 -1.74 -0.68 35.20
C THR A 1015 -0.38 -1.30 35.51
N VAL A 1016 0.13 -2.18 34.64
CA VAL A 1016 1.46 -2.79 34.82
C VAL A 1016 2.60 -1.82 34.50
N LEU A 1017 2.29 -0.64 33.93
CA LEU A 1017 3.23 0.45 33.71
C LEU A 1017 3.25 1.46 34.87
N ASP A 1018 2.40 1.33 35.88
CA ASP A 1018 2.40 2.21 37.07
C ASP A 1018 3.78 2.20 37.76
N ALA A 1019 4.47 1.06 37.73
CA ALA A 1019 5.83 0.90 38.23
C ALA A 1019 6.89 1.74 37.49
N LEU A 1020 6.58 2.25 36.29
CA LEU A 1020 7.47 3.14 35.53
C LEU A 1020 7.42 4.60 35.99
N SER A 1021 6.60 4.95 36.99
CA SER A 1021 6.49 6.31 37.54
C SER A 1021 6.24 7.38 36.45
N LEU A 1022 5.35 7.07 35.50
CA LEU A 1022 5.05 7.94 34.36
C LEU A 1022 4.48 9.31 34.80
N PRO A 1023 4.67 10.38 34.02
CA PRO A 1023 4.18 11.72 34.38
C PRO A 1023 2.67 11.76 34.64
N GLY A 1024 2.25 12.53 35.67
CA GLY A 1024 0.83 12.75 35.97
C GLY A 1024 0.08 13.42 34.80
N GLY A 1025 -1.18 13.06 34.59
CA GLY A 1025 -2.00 13.61 33.48
C GLY A 1025 -1.73 12.98 32.10
N LEU A 1026 -1.13 11.79 32.08
CA LEU A 1026 -0.84 11.03 30.86
C LEU A 1026 -2.10 10.61 30.08
N PHE A 1027 -3.24 10.45 30.74
CA PHE A 1027 -4.47 10.01 30.10
C PHE A 1027 -5.48 11.14 29.97
N VAL A 1028 -6.09 11.29 28.80
CA VAL A 1028 -7.21 12.21 28.57
C VAL A 1028 -8.43 11.42 28.12
N GLY A 1029 -9.44 11.40 28.99
CA GLY A 1029 -10.65 10.61 28.82
C GLY A 1029 -10.36 9.15 28.47
N GLY A 1030 -9.39 8.53 29.16
CA GLY A 1030 -8.97 7.14 29.00
C GLY A 1030 -7.88 6.89 27.94
N TYR A 1031 -7.57 7.83 27.06
CA TYR A 1031 -6.58 7.61 26.02
C TYR A 1031 -5.20 8.13 26.43
N PRO A 1032 -4.12 7.35 26.26
CA PRO A 1032 -2.78 7.82 26.57
C PRO A 1032 -2.35 8.94 25.62
N ARG A 1033 -1.72 9.97 26.20
CA ARG A 1033 -1.00 11.00 25.47
C ARG A 1033 0.34 10.41 25.06
N CYS A 1034 0.54 10.27 23.76
CA CYS A 1034 1.79 9.83 23.16
C CYS A 1034 2.33 10.92 22.25
N ASP A 1035 3.60 10.79 21.87
CA ASP A 1035 4.19 11.61 20.81
C ASP A 1035 3.47 11.33 19.48
N ASP A 1036 3.03 12.38 18.78
CA ASP A 1036 2.23 12.24 17.55
C ASP A 1036 2.98 11.55 16.41
N ALA A 1037 4.31 11.68 16.36
CA ALA A 1037 5.14 11.19 15.27
C ALA A 1037 5.56 9.72 15.46
N SER A 1038 5.87 9.32 16.70
CA SER A 1038 6.41 8.00 17.05
C SER A 1038 5.43 7.11 17.81
N LEU A 1039 4.37 7.68 18.39
CA LEU A 1039 3.40 7.02 19.27
C LEU A 1039 4.03 6.41 20.53
N VAL A 1040 5.16 6.95 20.98
CA VAL A 1040 5.80 6.58 22.24
C VAL A 1040 5.18 7.36 23.41
N LEU A 1041 5.08 6.73 24.58
CA LEU A 1041 4.69 7.40 25.81
C LEU A 1041 5.83 8.31 26.32
N PRO A 1042 5.52 9.50 26.84
CA PRO A 1042 6.51 10.33 27.52
C PRO A 1042 7.15 9.59 28.71
N GLY A 1043 8.47 9.64 28.81
CA GLY A 1043 9.23 9.09 29.95
C GLY A 1043 9.53 7.58 29.90
N ALA A 1044 9.01 6.81 28.95
CA ALA A 1044 9.30 5.37 28.83
C ALA A 1044 9.31 4.88 27.37
N PRO A 1045 10.12 3.87 27.00
CA PRO A 1045 10.17 3.31 25.64
C PRO A 1045 8.97 2.38 25.35
N VAL A 1046 7.76 2.87 25.64
CA VAL A 1046 6.50 2.16 25.48
C VAL A 1046 5.72 2.81 24.33
N TYR A 1047 5.43 2.03 23.30
CA TYR A 1047 4.69 2.46 22.11
C TYR A 1047 3.23 2.01 22.21
N VAL A 1048 2.30 2.82 21.71
CA VAL A 1048 0.87 2.47 21.70
C VAL A 1048 0.35 2.29 20.28
N LEU A 1049 -0.47 1.26 20.05
CA LEU A 1049 -1.08 0.94 18.76
C LEU A 1049 -2.59 0.70 18.84
N GLY A 1050 -3.26 0.92 17.72
CA GLY A 1050 -4.70 0.72 17.60
C GLY A 1050 -5.48 1.83 18.29
N ARG A 1051 -6.62 1.47 18.90
CA ARG A 1051 -7.55 2.43 19.52
C ARG A 1051 -6.91 3.27 20.63
N THR A 1052 -5.82 2.83 21.25
CA THR A 1052 -5.07 3.60 22.27
C THR A 1052 -4.43 4.86 21.68
N ALA A 1053 -4.00 4.81 20.42
CA ALA A 1053 -3.38 5.93 19.72
C ALA A 1053 -4.39 6.95 19.18
N MET A 1054 -5.68 6.87 19.56
CA MET A 1054 -6.74 7.71 18.99
C MET A 1054 -6.50 9.22 19.14
N LEU A 1055 -5.83 9.67 20.21
CA LEU A 1055 -5.49 11.09 20.38
C LEU A 1055 -4.45 11.57 19.36
N ALA A 1056 -3.60 10.69 18.84
CA ALA A 1056 -2.54 11.02 17.88
C ALA A 1056 -2.91 10.63 16.43
N CYS A 1057 -3.69 9.56 16.26
CA CYS A 1057 -4.06 8.99 14.96
C CYS A 1057 -5.49 9.35 14.52
N GLY A 1058 -6.28 10.01 15.37
CA GLY A 1058 -7.64 10.43 15.05
C GLY A 1058 -8.68 9.32 15.14
N PRO A 1059 -9.93 9.58 14.70
CA PRO A 1059 -11.06 8.68 14.91
C PRO A 1059 -11.00 7.41 14.06
N THR A 1060 -10.05 7.28 13.13
CA THR A 1060 -9.83 6.05 12.36
C THR A 1060 -8.89 5.07 13.08
N ALA A 1061 -8.28 5.43 14.21
CA ALA A 1061 -7.25 4.63 14.91
C ALA A 1061 -7.68 3.21 15.34
N GLY A 1062 -8.94 2.82 15.20
CA GLY A 1062 -9.42 1.45 15.46
C GLY A 1062 -9.85 0.68 14.22
N THR A 1063 -9.62 1.23 13.02
CA THR A 1063 -9.93 0.58 11.74
C THR A 1063 -8.66 0.00 11.14
N LEU A 1064 -8.78 -0.92 10.18
CA LEU A 1064 -7.61 -1.50 9.50
C LEU A 1064 -6.70 -0.43 8.86
N GLY A 1065 -7.27 0.66 8.35
CA GLY A 1065 -6.52 1.78 7.80
C GLY A 1065 -5.80 2.62 8.86
N GLY A 1066 -6.49 3.03 9.92
CA GLY A 1066 -5.87 3.80 11.00
C GLY A 1066 -4.80 3.01 11.76
N ASN A 1067 -5.04 1.71 11.97
CA ASN A 1067 -4.06 0.79 12.56
C ASN A 1067 -2.78 0.72 11.71
N ARG A 1068 -2.91 0.67 10.38
CA ARG A 1068 -1.75 0.63 9.47
C ARG A 1068 -0.95 1.92 9.52
N GLU A 1069 -1.62 3.07 9.60
CA GLU A 1069 -0.94 4.37 9.76
C GLU A 1069 -0.22 4.48 11.13
N ALA A 1070 -0.83 3.98 12.20
CA ALA A 1070 -0.17 3.90 13.51
C ALA A 1070 1.06 2.96 13.46
N ALA A 1071 0.90 1.78 12.85
CA ALA A 1071 1.97 0.80 12.67
C ALA A 1071 3.16 1.36 11.88
N LYS A 1072 2.92 2.15 10.81
CA LYS A 1072 3.98 2.84 10.06
C LYS A 1072 4.79 3.80 10.94
N ARG A 1073 4.13 4.59 11.80
CA ARG A 1073 4.79 5.54 12.71
C ARG A 1073 5.71 4.81 13.70
N VAL A 1074 5.18 3.74 14.33
CA VAL A 1074 5.96 2.92 15.27
C VAL A 1074 7.10 2.19 14.56
N ALA A 1075 6.84 1.56 13.42
CA ALA A 1075 7.87 0.86 12.64
C ALA A 1075 9.01 1.80 12.22
N ALA A 1076 8.70 3.00 11.73
CA ALA A 1076 9.69 4.00 11.37
C ALA A 1076 10.50 4.48 12.59
N SER A 1077 9.87 4.65 13.75
CA SER A 1077 10.56 4.98 14.99
C SER A 1077 11.54 3.89 15.41
N LEU A 1078 11.07 2.63 15.47
CA LEU A 1078 11.90 1.49 15.86
C LEU A 1078 13.03 1.24 14.86
N ALA A 1079 12.80 1.38 13.55
CA ALA A 1079 13.82 1.22 12.52
C ALA A 1079 14.90 2.30 12.58
N ARG A 1080 14.54 3.57 12.85
CA ARG A 1080 15.53 4.65 13.05
C ARG A 1080 16.41 4.36 14.26
N LEU A 1081 15.82 3.88 15.34
CA LEU A 1081 16.58 3.52 16.53
C LEU A 1081 17.49 2.31 16.25
N ASP A 1082 17.02 1.28 15.53
CA ASP A 1082 17.83 0.13 15.11
C ASP A 1082 19.08 0.54 14.30
N MET A 1083 18.90 1.46 13.34
CA MET A 1083 19.96 1.94 12.45
C MET A 1083 20.98 2.88 13.12
N ALA A 1084 20.58 3.61 14.17
CA ALA A 1084 21.41 4.64 14.79
C ALA A 1084 22.39 4.11 15.86
N GLY A 1085 22.38 2.79 16.13
CA GLY A 1085 23.28 2.14 17.07
C GLY A 1085 22.97 2.44 18.56
N GLU A 1086 23.64 1.74 19.48
CA GLU A 1086 23.29 1.75 20.92
C GLU A 1086 23.30 3.16 21.56
N LYS A 1087 24.22 4.03 21.13
CA LYS A 1087 24.35 5.39 21.67
C LYS A 1087 23.13 6.29 21.36
N ALA A 1088 22.44 6.08 20.24
CA ALA A 1088 21.26 6.86 19.87
C ALA A 1088 20.00 6.44 20.64
N TRP A 1089 19.88 5.16 21.00
CA TRP A 1089 18.85 4.67 21.92
C TRP A 1089 18.97 5.35 23.29
N HIS A 1090 20.20 5.45 23.81
CA HIS A 1090 20.49 6.12 25.08
C HIS A 1090 20.22 7.64 25.04
N ALA A 1091 20.60 8.32 23.95
CA ALA A 1091 20.36 9.76 23.79
C ALA A 1091 18.87 10.13 23.60
N ALA A 1092 18.08 9.26 22.94
CA ALA A 1092 16.65 9.46 22.76
C ALA A 1092 15.87 9.31 24.09
N ALA A 1093 16.24 8.33 24.92
CA ALA A 1093 15.65 8.13 26.24
C ALA A 1093 15.84 9.34 27.17
N GLY A 1094 17.00 9.99 27.14
CA GLY A 1094 17.25 11.22 27.92
C GLY A 1094 16.45 12.45 27.46
N LYS A 1095 16.18 12.58 26.16
CA LYS A 1095 15.36 13.70 25.63
C LYS A 1095 13.86 13.53 25.90
N LEU A 1096 13.37 12.29 25.95
CA LEU A 1096 11.98 11.94 26.29
C LEU A 1096 11.61 12.22 27.76
N GLN A 1097 12.60 12.33 28.65
CA GLN A 1097 12.43 12.64 30.07
C GLN A 1097 12.37 14.15 30.36
N ALA A 1098 12.83 15.01 29.44
CA ALA A 1098 12.98 16.46 29.66
C ALA A 1098 11.77 17.31 29.20
N ALA A 1099 10.70 16.68 28.67
CA ALA A 1099 9.55 17.40 28.13
C ALA A 1099 8.58 17.85 29.25
N PRO A 1100 8.29 19.16 29.41
CA PRO A 1100 7.42 19.65 30.48
C PRO A 1100 5.95 19.25 30.26
N ALA A 1101 5.27 18.83 31.33
CA ALA A 1101 3.83 18.59 31.30
C ALA A 1101 3.06 19.93 31.28
N PRO A 1102 2.16 20.18 30.32
CA PRO A 1102 1.34 21.40 30.32
C PRO A 1102 0.26 21.34 31.41
N ARG A 1103 0.01 22.48 32.07
CA ARG A 1103 -1.02 22.66 33.11
C ARG A 1103 -2.42 22.30 32.57
N LEU A 1104 -3.12 21.41 33.26
CA LEU A 1104 -4.53 21.11 33.03
C LEU A 1104 -5.40 22.18 33.71
N GLU A 1105 -6.20 22.92 32.93
CA GLU A 1105 -7.45 23.50 33.43
C GLU A 1105 -8.58 22.52 33.15
N LEU A 1106 -9.36 22.20 34.20
CA LEU A 1106 -10.58 21.40 34.11
C LEU A 1106 -11.64 22.22 33.36
N LEU A 1107 -11.79 21.97 32.06
CA LEU A 1107 -12.91 22.51 31.29
C LEU A 1107 -14.16 21.61 31.44
N PRO A 1108 -15.35 22.19 31.55
CA PRO A 1108 -16.60 21.45 31.69
C PRO A 1108 -16.89 20.58 30.45
N PRO A 1109 -17.65 19.48 30.60
CA PRO A 1109 -17.97 18.60 29.50
C PRO A 1109 -18.72 19.37 28.39
N PRO A 1110 -18.39 19.16 27.11
CA PRO A 1110 -19.07 19.86 26.03
C PRO A 1110 -20.52 19.38 25.91
N GLU A 1111 -21.45 20.24 26.32
CA GLU A 1111 -22.89 20.09 26.05
C GLU A 1111 -23.17 20.43 24.58
N ALA A 1112 -22.88 19.50 23.67
CA ALA A 1112 -23.43 19.49 22.30
C ALA A 1112 -23.16 18.13 21.64
N GLU A 1113 -23.81 17.06 22.13
CA GLU A 1113 -23.89 15.80 21.39
C GLU A 1113 -24.78 15.97 20.14
N GLY A 1114 -24.22 16.42 19.02
CA GLY A 1114 -24.99 16.49 17.76
C GLY A 1114 -24.40 17.29 16.61
N ALA A 1115 -23.39 18.14 16.84
CA ALA A 1115 -22.75 18.89 15.78
C ALA A 1115 -21.75 18.02 15.01
N MET A 1116 -21.92 17.90 13.69
CA MET A 1116 -20.88 17.34 12.82
C MET A 1116 -19.62 18.20 12.99
N TRP A 1117 -18.49 17.59 13.37
CA TRP A 1117 -17.21 18.31 13.43
C TRP A 1117 -16.92 18.89 12.05
N GLN A 1118 -17.10 20.21 11.93
CA GLN A 1118 -16.69 20.97 10.77
C GLN A 1118 -15.36 21.61 11.15
N ALA A 1119 -14.33 21.38 10.33
CA ALA A 1119 -13.09 22.13 10.47
C ALA A 1119 -13.46 23.63 10.54
N PRO A 1120 -12.98 24.37 11.55
CA PRO A 1120 -13.39 25.76 11.75
C PRO A 1120 -13.22 26.56 10.45
N ARG A 1121 -14.35 26.98 9.86
CA ARG A 1121 -14.40 27.80 8.65
C ARG A 1121 -14.26 29.27 9.02
N LYS A 1122 -13.08 29.67 9.51
CA LYS A 1122 -12.51 31.03 9.45
C LYS A 1122 -11.19 31.05 10.21
N LYS A 1123 -10.25 31.82 9.65
CA LYS A 1123 -8.88 32.07 10.11
C LYS A 1123 -8.72 31.83 11.61
N VAL A 1124 -8.21 30.66 11.97
CA VAL A 1124 -7.70 30.45 13.33
C VAL A 1124 -6.61 31.50 13.52
N PRO A 1125 -6.69 32.38 14.54
CA PRO A 1125 -5.52 33.07 15.00
C PRO A 1125 -4.64 31.97 15.57
N VAL A 1126 -3.69 31.52 14.73
CA VAL A 1126 -2.59 30.65 15.15
C VAL A 1126 -2.05 31.28 16.43
N ALA A 1127 -2.15 30.56 17.55
CA ALA A 1127 -1.41 30.90 18.76
C ALA A 1127 0.00 31.30 18.30
N ARG A 1128 0.47 32.50 18.65
CA ARG A 1128 1.74 33.05 18.15
C ARG A 1128 2.80 31.97 18.24
N GLU A 1129 3.06 31.31 17.11
CA GLU A 1129 4.15 30.38 16.97
C GLU A 1129 5.39 31.20 17.25
N PRO A 1130 6.32 30.74 18.12
CA PRO A 1130 7.51 31.50 18.47
C PRO A 1130 8.34 31.94 17.25
N ASP A 1131 8.07 31.38 16.06
CA ASP A 1131 8.81 31.62 14.84
C ASP A 1131 7.99 32.17 13.66
N ARG A 1132 6.73 32.60 13.80
CA ARG A 1132 6.00 33.19 12.65
C ARG A 1132 6.68 34.51 12.26
N ILE A 1133 7.17 34.64 11.02
CA ILE A 1133 7.56 35.95 10.49
C ILE A 1133 6.25 36.71 10.36
N ASP A 1134 6.03 37.75 11.15
CA ASP A 1134 4.91 38.63 10.87
C ASP A 1134 5.29 39.42 9.61
N VAL A 1135 4.38 39.51 8.64
CA VAL A 1135 4.63 40.30 7.43
C VAL A 1135 4.75 41.80 7.79
N SER A 1136 4.33 42.18 9.02
CA SER A 1136 4.58 43.48 9.64
C SER A 1136 5.99 43.66 10.23
N ASP A 1137 6.77 42.60 10.42
CA ASP A 1137 8.18 42.66 10.84
C ASP A 1137 9.12 43.01 9.67
N LEU A 1138 8.61 42.88 8.44
CA LEU A 1138 9.26 43.42 7.25
C LEU A 1138 9.08 44.94 7.23
N PRO A 1139 10.09 45.73 6.82
CA PRO A 1139 9.96 47.17 6.77
C PRO A 1139 8.72 47.58 5.93
N PRO A 1140 7.79 48.39 6.47
CA PRO A 1140 6.47 48.61 5.85
C PRO A 1140 6.53 49.38 4.53
N ASN A 1141 7.66 50.04 4.25
CA ASN A 1141 7.87 50.88 3.07
C ASN A 1141 8.62 50.16 1.92
N LEU A 1142 8.93 48.87 2.08
CA LEU A 1142 9.67 48.09 1.10
C LEU A 1142 8.69 47.32 0.16
N PRO A 1143 8.69 47.58 -1.16
CA PRO A 1143 7.84 46.86 -2.12
C PRO A 1143 8.13 45.35 -2.13
N ARG A 1144 7.07 44.54 -2.19
CA ARG A 1144 7.14 43.07 -2.12
C ARG A 1144 7.07 42.46 -3.51
N LYS A 1145 7.97 41.51 -3.80
CA LYS A 1145 8.06 40.82 -5.08
C LYS A 1145 7.98 39.31 -4.88
N GLU A 1146 7.00 38.69 -5.53
CA GLU A 1146 6.86 37.23 -5.60
C GLU A 1146 7.86 36.67 -6.62
N LEU A 1147 8.70 35.73 -6.19
CA LEU A 1147 9.65 35.01 -7.03
C LEU A 1147 8.97 33.76 -7.56
N GLY A 1148 8.55 33.79 -8.83
CA GLY A 1148 8.00 32.62 -9.52
C GLY A 1148 9.08 31.69 -10.12
N GLN A 1149 10.32 32.17 -10.22
CA GLN A 1149 11.42 31.45 -10.86
C GLN A 1149 12.47 31.05 -9.83
N TYR A 1150 12.71 29.74 -9.72
CA TYR A 1150 13.74 29.16 -8.88
C TYR A 1150 14.30 27.93 -9.57
N ARG A 1151 15.58 27.65 -9.33
CA ARG A 1151 16.24 26.49 -9.89
C ARG A 1151 16.45 25.44 -8.82
N MET A 1152 15.91 24.25 -9.03
CA MET A 1152 16.07 23.13 -8.11
C MET A 1152 17.25 22.26 -8.55
N ILE A 1153 18.07 21.87 -7.59
CA ILE A 1153 19.24 21.01 -7.72
C ILE A 1153 19.02 19.84 -6.78
N ASP A 1154 19.08 18.62 -7.29
CA ASP A 1154 18.83 17.41 -6.52
C ASP A 1154 20.08 16.51 -6.56
N GLU A 1155 20.78 16.43 -5.43
CA GLU A 1155 22.01 15.66 -5.22
C GLU A 1155 21.75 14.57 -4.18
N GLY A 1156 20.90 13.61 -4.54
CA GLY A 1156 20.52 12.50 -3.67
C GLY A 1156 19.70 12.99 -2.48
N PHE A 1157 20.24 12.91 -1.25
CA PHE A 1157 19.55 13.39 -0.06
C PHE A 1157 19.50 14.92 0.05
N ASP A 1158 20.24 15.66 -0.77
CA ASP A 1158 20.28 17.12 -0.72
C ASP A 1158 19.51 17.75 -1.89
N LEU A 1159 18.55 18.61 -1.58
CA LEU A 1159 17.72 19.36 -2.52
C LEU A 1159 17.97 20.86 -2.35
N THR A 1160 18.71 21.50 -3.26
CA THR A 1160 19.01 22.93 -3.18
C THR A 1160 18.16 23.74 -4.15
N LEU A 1161 17.41 24.73 -3.65
CA LEU A 1161 16.77 25.74 -4.48
C LEU A 1161 17.67 26.96 -4.63
N VAL A 1162 17.89 27.40 -5.86
CA VAL A 1162 18.66 28.59 -6.19
C VAL A 1162 17.72 29.66 -6.69
N LEU A 1163 17.68 30.77 -5.97
CA LEU A 1163 16.86 31.94 -6.25
C LEU A 1163 17.79 33.06 -6.73
N GLN A 1164 17.49 33.62 -7.90
CA GLN A 1164 18.18 34.80 -8.41
C GLN A 1164 17.43 36.04 -7.94
N LEU A 1165 18.12 36.91 -7.21
CA LEU A 1165 17.58 38.18 -6.72
C LEU A 1165 18.09 39.33 -7.60
N GLU A 1166 17.29 40.39 -7.71
CA GLU A 1166 17.63 41.58 -8.50
C GLU A 1166 18.62 42.51 -7.79
N GLU A 1167 18.72 42.38 -6.48
CA GLU A 1167 19.64 43.13 -5.63
C GLU A 1167 20.36 42.21 -4.63
N PRO A 1168 21.54 42.61 -4.12
CA PRO A 1168 22.28 41.81 -3.17
C PRO A 1168 21.55 41.78 -1.82
N VAL A 1169 21.49 40.59 -1.22
CA VAL A 1169 20.97 40.37 0.14
C VAL A 1169 22.10 39.72 0.94
N THR A 1170 22.31 40.12 2.19
CA THR A 1170 23.28 39.46 3.10
C THR A 1170 22.60 38.38 3.94
N LYS A 1171 23.38 37.47 4.53
CA LYS A 1171 22.85 36.36 5.35
C LYS A 1171 21.98 36.85 6.52
N ASP A 1172 22.33 38.00 7.08
CA ASP A 1172 21.61 38.61 8.21
C ASP A 1172 20.35 39.36 7.76
N GLN A 1173 20.21 39.66 6.47
CA GLN A 1173 19.04 40.30 5.85
C GLN A 1173 18.00 39.30 5.32
N VAL A 1174 18.31 37.99 5.35
CA VAL A 1174 17.34 36.94 5.02
C VAL A 1174 16.51 36.66 6.26
N LEU A 1175 15.28 37.19 6.26
CA LEU A 1175 14.50 37.32 7.48
C LEU A 1175 13.85 36.02 7.98
N ARG A 1176 13.76 34.96 7.16
CA ARG A 1176 13.60 33.54 7.57
C ARG A 1176 13.32 32.61 6.36
N VAL A 1177 13.78 31.36 6.43
CA VAL A 1177 13.23 30.23 5.65
C VAL A 1177 12.37 29.41 6.59
N ARG A 1178 11.11 29.16 6.20
CA ARG A 1178 10.20 28.29 6.93
C ARG A 1178 9.77 27.13 6.04
N THR A 1179 10.03 25.92 6.52
CA THR A 1179 9.50 24.68 5.95
C THR A 1179 8.21 24.31 6.70
N ALA A 1180 7.11 25.07 6.56
CA ALA A 1180 5.82 24.67 7.12
C ALA A 1180 4.62 25.54 6.66
N PHE A 1181 3.82 24.97 5.75
CA PHE A 1181 2.36 24.82 5.87
C PHE A 1181 2.03 23.45 5.25
N ASP A 1182 1.87 22.39 6.06
CA ASP A 1182 1.70 20.99 5.65
C ASP A 1182 2.95 20.33 5.02
N TRP A 1183 3.98 19.99 5.85
CA TRP A 1183 5.13 19.03 5.70
C TRP A 1183 5.82 18.82 4.33
N GLN A 1184 5.42 19.60 3.35
CA GLN A 1184 5.56 19.46 1.92
C GLN A 1184 5.40 20.87 1.32
N SER A 1185 5.80 21.94 2.00
CA SER A 1185 5.77 23.29 1.42
C SER A 1185 6.91 24.12 1.99
N LEU A 1186 7.36 25.10 1.21
CA LEU A 1186 8.48 25.96 1.55
C LEU A 1186 8.07 27.42 1.38
N GLU A 1187 8.36 28.24 2.39
CA GLU A 1187 8.22 29.69 2.34
C GLU A 1187 9.58 30.35 2.63
N VAL A 1188 9.99 31.29 1.78
CA VAL A 1188 11.29 31.98 1.86
C VAL A 1188 11.09 33.47 1.71
N TRP A 1189 11.58 34.24 2.69
CA TRP A 1189 11.60 35.71 2.64
C TRP A 1189 13.03 36.23 2.68
N ALA A 1190 13.41 37.05 1.70
CA ALA A 1190 14.70 37.72 1.62
C ALA A 1190 14.48 39.24 1.48
N VAL A 1191 15.05 40.04 2.37
CA VAL A 1191 14.88 41.50 2.35
C VAL A 1191 16.12 42.14 1.78
N GLY A 1192 15.98 42.79 0.63
CA GLY A 1192 17.05 43.61 0.05
C GLY A 1192 16.96 45.06 0.52
N GLN A 1193 17.78 45.93 -0.07
CA GLN A 1193 17.86 47.33 0.32
C GLN A 1193 16.67 48.15 -0.19
N ILE A 1194 16.06 47.76 -1.32
CA ILE A 1194 14.96 48.51 -1.94
C ILE A 1194 13.69 47.68 -2.15
N GLN A 1195 13.74 46.34 -2.13
CA GLN A 1195 12.56 45.45 -2.21
C GLN A 1195 12.70 44.19 -1.35
N ALA A 1196 11.56 43.61 -0.95
CA ALA A 1196 11.51 42.32 -0.26
C ALA A 1196 11.03 41.22 -1.23
N PHE A 1197 11.73 40.09 -1.25
CA PHE A 1197 11.44 38.96 -2.11
C PHE A 1197 10.78 37.83 -1.33
N HIS A 1198 9.72 37.26 -1.90
CA HIS A 1198 8.98 36.15 -1.34
C HIS A 1198 8.97 34.98 -2.32
N LEU A 1199 9.21 33.76 -1.85
CA LEU A 1199 8.98 32.54 -2.59
C LEU A 1199 8.11 31.61 -1.75
N HIS A 1200 7.00 31.17 -2.32
CA HIS A 1200 6.19 30.11 -1.76
C HIS A 1200 6.11 28.91 -2.72
N VAL A 1201 6.63 27.77 -2.28
CA VAL A 1201 6.51 26.48 -2.95
C VAL A 1201 5.41 25.68 -2.26
N PRO A 1202 4.22 25.56 -2.89
CA PRO A 1202 3.02 25.06 -2.22
C PRO A 1202 3.01 23.53 -2.03
N LYS A 1203 3.84 22.77 -2.76
CA LYS A 1203 3.91 21.31 -2.69
C LYS A 1203 5.30 20.77 -3.04
N LEU A 1204 6.04 20.33 -2.04
CA LEU A 1204 7.25 19.53 -2.12
C LEU A 1204 6.83 18.06 -2.19
N TRP A 1205 7.39 17.34 -3.15
CA TRP A 1205 6.92 16.01 -3.53
C TRP A 1205 7.33 14.87 -2.58
N GLY A 1206 8.03 15.20 -1.48
CA GLY A 1206 8.34 14.30 -0.39
C GLY A 1206 8.77 15.07 0.86
N ARG A 1207 9.13 14.34 1.93
CA ARG A 1207 9.48 14.97 3.21
C ARG A 1207 10.93 15.45 3.24
N ILE A 1208 11.14 16.58 3.91
CA ILE A 1208 12.45 17.19 4.17
C ILE A 1208 12.71 17.22 5.69
N LEU A 1209 13.98 17.14 6.10
CA LEU A 1209 14.46 17.21 7.48
C LEU A 1209 14.83 18.67 7.82
N PRO A 1210 13.95 19.44 8.48
CA PRO A 1210 14.12 20.88 8.65
C PRO A 1210 15.41 21.27 9.39
N GLY A 1211 15.82 20.46 10.37
CA GLY A 1211 17.03 20.70 11.18
C GLY A 1211 18.36 20.51 10.43
N LYS A 1212 18.32 19.97 9.20
CA LYS A 1212 19.48 19.87 8.30
C LYS A 1212 19.39 20.83 7.11
N CYS A 1213 18.25 21.50 6.94
CA CYS A 1213 18.09 22.52 5.91
C CYS A 1213 18.88 23.79 6.29
N GLY A 1214 19.37 24.53 5.31
CA GLY A 1214 20.18 25.72 5.53
C GLY A 1214 20.12 26.69 4.37
N ILE A 1215 20.59 27.92 4.61
CA ILE A 1215 20.61 28.99 3.61
C ILE A 1215 22.05 29.42 3.39
N LYS A 1216 22.46 29.51 2.12
CA LYS A 1216 23.70 30.18 1.72
C LYS A 1216 23.35 31.37 0.84
N VAL A 1217 23.85 32.54 1.20
CA VAL A 1217 23.63 33.76 0.41
C VAL A 1217 24.92 34.13 -0.29
N ASN A 1218 24.86 34.32 -1.60
CA ASN A 1218 25.97 34.82 -2.38
C ASN A 1218 25.66 36.26 -2.79
N VAL A 1219 26.13 37.19 -1.96
CA VAL A 1219 25.90 38.64 -2.09
C VAL A 1219 26.37 39.16 -3.45
N ARG A 1220 27.56 38.74 -3.90
CA ARG A 1220 28.19 39.18 -5.16
C ARG A 1220 27.40 38.79 -6.40
N THR A 1221 26.84 37.58 -6.42
CA THR A 1221 26.05 37.06 -7.56
C THR A 1221 24.54 37.26 -7.38
N LYS A 1222 24.12 37.89 -6.27
CA LYS A 1222 22.71 38.08 -5.89
C LYS A 1222 21.92 36.76 -5.89
N LYS A 1223 22.57 35.67 -5.50
CA LYS A 1223 21.96 34.32 -5.47
C LYS A 1223 21.70 33.88 -4.04
N LEU A 1224 20.50 33.38 -3.80
CA LEU A 1224 20.11 32.76 -2.54
C LEU A 1224 19.95 31.26 -2.76
N PHE A 1225 20.70 30.46 -2.00
CA PHE A 1225 20.66 29.00 -2.04
C PHE A 1225 19.94 28.49 -0.80
N VAL A 1226 18.81 27.83 -0.99
CA VAL A 1226 18.03 27.18 0.05
C VAL A 1226 18.29 25.69 -0.03
N CYS A 1227 19.18 25.19 0.80
CA CYS A 1227 19.53 23.78 0.89
C CYS A 1227 18.50 23.07 1.77
N LEU A 1228 17.79 22.10 1.21
CA LEU A 1228 16.80 21.27 1.89
C LEU A 1228 17.34 19.85 1.95
N TYR A 1229 17.27 19.20 3.10
CA TYR A 1229 17.71 17.81 3.23
C TYR A 1229 16.50 16.88 3.16
N LYS A 1230 16.46 15.91 2.25
CA LYS A 1230 15.37 14.94 2.12
C LYS A 1230 15.41 13.91 3.24
N GLU A 1231 14.24 13.46 3.70
CA GLU A 1231 14.16 12.35 4.66
C GLU A 1231 14.48 11.00 4.01
N THR A 1232 14.02 10.78 2.77
CA THR A 1232 14.37 9.62 1.94
C THR A 1232 14.56 10.05 0.49
N ASP A 1233 15.50 9.44 -0.23
CA ASP A 1233 15.71 9.75 -1.65
C ASP A 1233 14.83 8.89 -2.59
N ALA A 1234 14.36 7.74 -2.11
CA ALA A 1234 13.57 6.78 -2.91
C ALA A 1234 12.21 7.34 -3.36
N GLU A 1235 11.48 8.04 -2.49
CA GLU A 1235 10.19 8.67 -2.83
C GLU A 1235 10.34 9.75 -3.91
N TRP A 1236 11.43 10.52 -3.84
CA TRP A 1236 11.72 11.60 -4.79
C TRP A 1236 12.21 11.05 -6.14
N ARG A 1237 12.98 9.95 -6.15
CA ARG A 1237 13.38 9.25 -7.40
C ARG A 1237 12.21 8.63 -8.15
N TYR A 1238 11.21 8.09 -7.44
CA TYR A 1238 10.01 7.49 -8.07
C TYR A 1238 9.18 8.52 -8.85
N LEU A 1239 9.25 9.79 -8.45
CA LEU A 1239 8.55 10.89 -9.10
C LEU A 1239 9.34 11.54 -10.25
N LYS A 1240 10.65 11.29 -10.38
CA LYS A 1240 11.46 11.71 -11.55
C LYS A 1240 11.09 10.95 -12.83
N GLY A 1241 10.24 9.91 -12.76
CA GLY A 1241 9.81 9.06 -13.87
C GLY A 1241 8.38 9.27 -14.37
N PHE A 1242 7.70 10.35 -13.97
CA PHE A 1242 6.38 10.75 -14.48
C PHE A 1242 6.46 11.93 -15.46
#